data_AF-A0A2V5RJW9-F1
#
_entry.id   AF-A0A2V5RJW9-F1
#
_cell.length_a   1.000
_cell.length_b   1.000
_cell.length_c   1.000
_cell.angle_alpha   90.00
_cell.angle_beta   90.00
_cell.angle_gamma   90.00
#
_symmetry.space_group_name_H-M   'P 1'
#
loop_
_entity.id
_entity.type
_entity.pdbx_description
1 polymer ?
#
loop_
_entity_poly.entity_id
_entity_poly.type
_entity_poly.pdbx_seq_one_letter_code
_entity_poly.pdbx_strand_id
1 'polypeptide(L)'
;MPIQIKNEIQLEIAHVLFIDIVGYSKLSISDQHAAVEELTRIVRASEQFQRAEAASRLTRIPTGDGMALAFYTTPEAPAQCAVEISRALKEHPRLQLRMGIHSGLVGGVVDVNERANLAGAGLNVAQRVMDCGDAGHILLSKHVAEDLEEYQRWRPFLHDLGSCEVNHGVRVSVVNLYDDQFGNAKLPQRFETAQKRRKRLRWATIAAALLALSAIVAGAVVFSRNRERSTLAAPEKSIAVLPFGNLSRDAENAYFAEGIQDEILTRLSKIADLKVISRTSTQHYKSAPENLREIAKQLGVAHILEGSVQKSGDAVRVNVQLIKAANDSHLWADTFDRKLTDIFSVESEVAKSIAEQLQAKLTGQEEQIIGAKPTDNPEAYDAYLRGLAYTLKTVDTPANALAAQKYLKEAVRLDPKFALAWAHLSIVDSRNYRQQSLQPTVALREEARQAAETALTLQPNLGEAVLAKGSYYYFCLKDYDTAVRYFEQARQLLPNSSRIPESLAYLERRRGQWDRSESYFNEAEKLDPRNLHLLTQHAVTYISRRRFPEALQKLDQVLNITPDDVDALALKALIAQAEGDLPRAAALLAPLHPNADNPDALGTQVYQAILERRPAPVIPRLKEILAKPDPALGYSNGELRFFLGWAQEVAGDLAAAQESWRQARSELEPLLKEQPENYYLIGDLALFNMGLGDKAAALALSERAMAANPIEKDPSTGPWSLEILARVAAQMGEPDRAIAALQKLLSIPYAGSMSTIMPLTPALLRLDPMFDPLRSDPRFQKLAASPALK
;
A
#
# COMPACT_ATOMS: atom_id res chain seq x y z
N MET A 1 -73.63 11.65 -52.89
CA MET A 1 -72.28 12.21 -52.69
C MET A 1 -72.01 12.28 -51.19
N PRO A 2 -70.98 11.61 -50.68
CA PRO A 2 -70.68 11.57 -49.26
C PRO A 2 -69.87 12.81 -48.83
N ILE A 3 -70.21 13.38 -47.68
CA ILE A 3 -69.38 14.38 -47.00
C ILE A 3 -68.29 13.62 -46.25
N GLN A 4 -67.07 13.82 -46.74
CA GLN A 4 -65.81 13.35 -46.20
C GLN A 4 -65.54 14.08 -44.86
N ILE A 5 -65.63 13.40 -43.72
CA ILE A 5 -65.09 13.94 -42.46
C ILE A 5 -63.65 13.42 -42.33
N LYS A 6 -62.69 14.26 -42.74
CA LYS A 6 -61.30 14.16 -42.28
C LYS A 6 -61.30 14.51 -40.79
N ASN A 7 -61.27 13.51 -39.91
CA ASN A 7 -60.82 13.71 -38.53
C ASN A 7 -59.29 13.67 -38.52
N GLU A 8 -58.65 14.80 -38.82
CA GLU A 8 -57.26 15.00 -38.38
C GLU A 8 -57.25 14.94 -36.84
N ILE A 9 -56.38 14.10 -36.28
CA ILE A 9 -56.16 13.98 -34.83
C ILE A 9 -55.55 15.30 -34.34
N GLN A 10 -56.39 16.27 -33.98
CA GLN A 10 -55.92 17.52 -33.36
C GLN A 10 -55.43 17.21 -31.94
N LEU A 11 -54.15 17.49 -31.70
CA LEU A 11 -53.58 17.57 -30.36
C LEU A 11 -54.03 18.90 -29.74
N GLU A 12 -54.82 18.85 -28.68
CA GLU A 12 -55.25 20.02 -27.90
C GLU A 12 -54.81 19.84 -26.44
N ILE A 13 -54.59 20.94 -25.73
CA ILE A 13 -54.37 20.90 -24.29
C ILE A 13 -55.72 20.67 -23.62
N ALA A 14 -55.82 19.62 -22.81
CA ALA A 14 -56.98 19.37 -21.97
C ALA A 14 -56.59 19.42 -20.49
N HIS A 15 -57.55 19.86 -19.68
CA HIS A 15 -57.48 19.85 -18.23
C HIS A 15 -58.22 18.61 -17.73
N VAL A 16 -57.46 17.59 -17.37
CA VAL A 16 -57.98 16.23 -17.10
C VAL A 16 -58.19 16.04 -15.61
N LEU A 17 -59.40 15.63 -15.24
CA LEU A 17 -59.75 15.06 -13.93
C LEU A 17 -59.89 13.55 -14.08
N PHE A 18 -59.00 12.79 -13.45
CA PHE A 18 -59.07 11.33 -13.37
C PHE A 18 -59.68 10.93 -12.03
N ILE A 19 -60.63 10.00 -12.04
CA ILE A 19 -61.41 9.58 -10.88
C ILE A 19 -61.42 8.05 -10.83
N ASP A 20 -61.08 7.48 -9.67
CA ASP A 20 -61.02 6.02 -9.46
C ASP A 20 -61.69 5.63 -8.13
N ILE A 21 -62.40 4.51 -8.13
CA ILE A 21 -63.05 3.93 -6.95
C ILE A 21 -62.01 3.08 -6.20
N VAL A 22 -61.61 3.55 -5.02
CA VAL A 22 -60.61 2.86 -4.19
C VAL A 22 -61.16 1.53 -3.68
N GLY A 23 -60.47 0.44 -4.06
CA GLY A 23 -60.84 -0.92 -3.64
C GLY A 23 -61.94 -1.57 -4.48
N TYR A 24 -62.25 -1.02 -5.67
CA TYR A 24 -63.27 -1.53 -6.59
C TYR A 24 -63.18 -3.05 -6.84
N SER A 25 -61.98 -3.59 -7.07
CA SER A 25 -61.75 -5.01 -7.33
C SER A 25 -62.08 -5.94 -6.15
N LYS A 26 -62.30 -5.39 -4.95
CA LYS A 26 -62.71 -6.15 -3.75
C LYS A 26 -64.23 -6.22 -3.57
N LEU A 27 -65.00 -5.47 -4.37
CA LEU A 27 -66.45 -5.46 -4.34
C LEU A 27 -67.03 -6.66 -5.10
N SER A 28 -68.25 -7.09 -4.75
CA SER A 28 -68.97 -8.09 -5.54
C SER A 28 -69.36 -7.52 -6.91
N ILE A 29 -69.64 -8.37 -7.90
CA ILE A 29 -69.99 -7.92 -9.27
C ILE A 29 -71.23 -6.99 -9.26
N SER A 30 -72.23 -7.26 -8.42
CA SER A 30 -73.41 -6.40 -8.28
C SER A 30 -73.08 -5.05 -7.65
N ASP A 31 -72.19 -5.04 -6.65
CA ASP A 31 -71.77 -3.80 -5.97
C ASP A 31 -70.85 -2.96 -6.86
N GLN A 32 -70.05 -3.60 -7.73
CA GLN A 32 -69.23 -2.93 -8.74
C GLN A 32 -70.10 -2.12 -9.71
N HIS A 33 -71.13 -2.73 -10.30
CA HIS A 33 -72.05 -2.00 -11.18
C HIS A 33 -72.77 -0.86 -10.46
N ALA A 34 -73.29 -1.10 -9.25
CA ALA A 34 -73.97 -0.08 -8.47
C ALA A 34 -73.06 1.11 -8.13
N ALA A 35 -71.79 0.85 -7.80
CA ALA A 35 -70.82 1.89 -7.48
C ALA A 35 -70.46 2.77 -8.69
N VAL A 36 -70.33 2.19 -9.89
CA VAL A 36 -70.07 2.95 -11.13
C VAL A 36 -71.29 3.78 -11.54
N GLU A 37 -72.50 3.24 -11.39
CA GLU A 37 -73.75 3.98 -11.65
C GLU A 37 -73.93 5.16 -10.68
N GLU A 38 -73.65 4.93 -9.39
CA GLU A 38 -73.69 5.96 -8.36
C GLU A 38 -72.65 7.06 -8.62
N LEU A 39 -71.40 6.69 -8.94
CA LEU A 39 -70.37 7.63 -9.36
C LEU A 39 -70.82 8.45 -10.57
N THR A 40 -71.37 7.80 -11.60
CA THR A 40 -71.84 8.48 -12.81
C THR A 40 -72.94 9.49 -12.51
N ARG A 41 -73.85 9.17 -11.57
CA ARG A 41 -74.90 10.09 -11.13
C ARG A 41 -74.34 11.31 -10.42
N ILE A 42 -73.40 11.11 -9.50
CA ILE A 42 -72.74 12.19 -8.74
C ILE A 42 -71.97 13.12 -9.70
N VAL A 43 -71.19 12.54 -10.61
CA VAL A 43 -70.43 13.32 -11.60
C VAL A 43 -71.36 14.13 -12.51
N ARG A 44 -72.46 13.55 -13.01
CA ARG A 44 -73.42 14.27 -13.86
C ARG A 44 -74.21 15.37 -13.13
N ALA A 45 -74.30 15.28 -11.81
CA ALA A 45 -74.95 16.28 -10.98
C ALA A 45 -74.06 17.49 -10.66
N SER A 46 -72.74 17.41 -10.91
CA SER A 46 -71.82 18.55 -10.77
C SER A 46 -72.21 19.68 -11.72
N GLU A 47 -72.28 20.90 -11.19
CA GLU A 47 -72.55 22.10 -11.98
C GLU A 47 -71.47 22.30 -13.05
N GLN A 48 -70.21 22.08 -12.68
CA GLN A 48 -69.10 22.25 -13.60
C GLN A 48 -69.09 21.20 -14.72
N PHE A 49 -69.52 19.96 -14.43
CA PHE A 49 -69.74 18.95 -15.46
C PHE A 49 -70.83 19.39 -16.44
N GLN A 50 -72.01 19.81 -15.94
CA GLN A 50 -73.13 20.22 -16.77
C GLN A 50 -72.79 21.44 -17.63
N ARG A 51 -72.05 22.39 -17.08
CA ARG A 51 -71.59 23.59 -17.79
C ARG A 51 -70.66 23.24 -18.95
N ALA A 52 -69.70 22.34 -18.72
CA ALA A 52 -68.76 21.91 -19.76
C ALA A 52 -69.43 21.02 -20.82
N GLU A 53 -70.42 20.21 -20.43
CA GLU A 53 -71.23 19.41 -21.35
C GLU A 53 -72.12 20.30 -22.25
N ALA A 54 -72.82 21.27 -21.67
CA ALA A 54 -73.66 22.22 -22.42
C ALA A 54 -72.84 23.06 -23.42
N ALA A 55 -71.58 23.37 -23.08
CA ALA A 55 -70.64 24.05 -23.97
C ALA A 55 -70.02 23.14 -25.04
N SER A 56 -70.31 21.83 -25.05
CA SER A 56 -69.63 20.83 -25.90
C SER A 56 -68.10 20.85 -25.78
N ARG A 57 -67.58 21.19 -24.58
CA ARG A 57 -66.14 21.31 -24.26
C ARG A 57 -65.72 20.32 -23.16
N LEU A 58 -66.33 19.12 -23.17
CA LEU A 58 -66.06 18.03 -22.25
C LEU A 58 -66.02 16.68 -22.98
N THR A 59 -64.94 15.93 -22.80
CA THR A 59 -64.85 14.53 -23.23
C THR A 59 -64.87 13.60 -22.01
N ARG A 60 -65.62 12.49 -22.10
CA ARG A 60 -65.86 11.54 -21.00
C ARG A 60 -65.30 10.18 -21.37
N ILE A 61 -64.46 9.62 -20.51
CA ILE A 61 -63.77 8.35 -20.78
C ILE A 61 -64.03 7.39 -19.62
N PRO A 62 -64.73 6.26 -19.83
CA PRO A 62 -64.85 5.23 -18.81
C PRO A 62 -63.54 4.45 -18.66
N THR A 63 -63.10 4.20 -17.42
CA THR A 63 -61.84 3.49 -17.12
C THR A 63 -62.05 2.09 -16.51
N GLY A 64 -63.30 1.67 -16.36
CA GLY A 64 -63.71 0.37 -15.79
C GLY A 64 -64.08 0.47 -14.31
N ASP A 65 -63.16 0.97 -13.49
CA ASP A 65 -63.30 1.23 -12.04
C ASP A 65 -63.54 2.71 -11.71
N GLY A 66 -63.69 3.55 -12.74
CA GLY A 66 -63.88 4.98 -12.63
C GLY A 66 -64.09 5.67 -13.97
N MET A 67 -63.66 6.93 -14.07
CA MET A 67 -63.74 7.72 -15.29
C MET A 67 -62.69 8.83 -15.34
N ALA A 68 -62.34 9.25 -16.55
CA ALA A 68 -61.60 10.48 -16.80
C ALA A 68 -62.48 11.51 -17.52
N LEU A 69 -62.38 12.76 -17.08
CA LEU A 69 -63.08 13.91 -17.62
C LEU A 69 -62.05 14.89 -18.16
N ALA A 70 -62.06 15.13 -19.47
CA ALA A 70 -61.17 16.08 -20.12
C ALA A 70 -61.92 17.37 -20.43
N PHE A 71 -61.60 18.42 -19.69
CA PHE A 71 -62.18 19.76 -19.86
C PHE A 71 -61.32 20.58 -20.81
N TYR A 72 -61.96 21.25 -21.76
CA TYR A 72 -61.28 22.14 -22.70
C TYR A 72 -61.64 23.62 -22.46
N THR A 73 -62.05 23.96 -21.24
CA THR A 73 -62.49 25.33 -20.88
C THR A 73 -61.41 26.10 -20.14
N THR A 74 -61.16 25.77 -18.87
CA THR A 74 -60.18 26.45 -18.02
C THR A 74 -59.43 25.45 -17.13
N PRO A 75 -58.22 25.78 -16.66
CA PRO A 75 -57.49 24.98 -15.68
C PRO A 75 -58.25 24.78 -14.35
N GLU A 76 -59.14 25.71 -13.99
CA GLU A 76 -59.95 25.63 -12.77
C GLU A 76 -61.09 24.60 -12.88
N ALA A 77 -61.55 24.30 -14.09
CA ALA A 77 -62.70 23.42 -14.34
C ALA A 77 -62.58 22.03 -13.70
N PRO A 78 -61.49 21.25 -13.89
CA PRO A 78 -61.36 19.96 -13.23
C PRO A 78 -61.26 20.09 -11.70
N ALA A 79 -60.66 21.16 -11.17
CA ALA A 79 -60.56 21.37 -9.73
C ALA A 79 -61.92 21.68 -9.10
N GLN A 80 -62.73 22.54 -9.74
CA GLN A 80 -64.11 22.81 -9.30
C GLN A 80 -64.97 21.55 -9.33
N CYS A 81 -64.91 20.79 -10.44
CA CYS A 81 -65.63 19.53 -10.57
C CYS A 81 -65.23 18.53 -9.48
N ALA A 82 -63.93 18.38 -9.21
CA ALA A 82 -63.44 17.50 -8.15
C ALA A 82 -63.92 17.91 -6.75
N VAL A 83 -63.96 19.22 -6.47
CA VAL A 83 -64.50 19.75 -5.20
C VAL A 83 -66.00 19.48 -5.07
N GLU A 84 -66.78 19.71 -6.12
CA GLU A 84 -68.22 19.44 -6.14
C GLU A 84 -68.51 17.96 -5.91
N ILE A 85 -67.80 17.08 -6.62
CA ILE A 85 -67.88 15.62 -6.43
C ILE A 85 -67.49 15.26 -4.99
N SER A 86 -66.36 15.77 -4.49
CA SER A 86 -65.90 15.46 -3.14
C SER A 86 -66.88 15.92 -2.04
N ARG A 87 -67.61 17.02 -2.25
CA ARG A 87 -68.65 17.47 -1.31
C ARG A 87 -69.86 16.55 -1.36
N ALA A 88 -70.32 16.18 -2.55
CA ALA A 88 -71.43 15.25 -2.72
C ALA A 88 -71.13 13.88 -2.08
N LEU A 89 -69.88 13.39 -2.16
CA LEU A 89 -69.46 12.12 -1.55
C LEU A 89 -69.70 12.03 -0.04
N LYS A 90 -69.85 13.16 0.68
CA LYS A 90 -70.19 13.14 2.11
C LYS A 90 -71.52 12.46 2.39
N GLU A 91 -72.47 12.53 1.45
CA GLU A 91 -73.77 11.87 1.53
C GLU A 91 -73.72 10.40 1.03
N HIS A 92 -72.59 10.00 0.43
CA HIS A 92 -72.37 8.69 -0.19
C HIS A 92 -71.12 7.99 0.40
N PRO A 93 -71.09 7.67 1.71
CA PRO A 93 -69.87 7.18 2.40
C PRO A 93 -69.38 5.81 1.90
N ARG A 94 -70.24 5.06 1.19
CA ARG A 94 -69.90 3.77 0.56
C ARG A 94 -68.97 3.94 -0.64
N LEU A 95 -68.96 5.12 -1.27
CA LEU A 95 -68.15 5.41 -2.44
C LEU A 95 -66.88 6.16 -2.01
N GLN A 96 -65.76 5.46 -2.04
CA GLN A 96 -64.45 6.01 -1.68
C GLN A 96 -63.67 6.30 -2.95
N LEU A 97 -63.54 7.58 -3.31
CA LEU A 97 -62.85 7.98 -4.53
C LEU A 97 -61.45 8.51 -4.25
N ARG A 98 -60.56 8.37 -5.23
CA ARG A 98 -59.33 9.15 -5.33
C ARG A 98 -59.31 9.87 -6.66
N MET A 99 -58.82 11.11 -6.67
CA MET A 99 -58.86 11.98 -7.84
C MET A 99 -57.49 12.56 -8.15
N GLY A 100 -57.16 12.67 -9.43
CA GLY A 100 -55.91 13.27 -9.92
C GLY A 100 -56.15 14.24 -11.06
N ILE A 101 -55.51 15.41 -11.01
CA ILE A 101 -55.69 16.50 -11.96
C ILE A 101 -54.36 16.85 -12.63
N HIS A 102 -54.40 16.95 -13.96
CA HIS A 102 -53.29 17.46 -14.75
C HIS A 102 -53.77 18.15 -16.03
N SER A 103 -53.04 19.17 -16.46
CA SER A 103 -53.23 19.89 -17.72
C SER A 103 -52.12 19.50 -18.69
N GLY A 104 -52.47 18.99 -19.87
CA GLY A 104 -51.47 18.61 -20.85
C GLY A 104 -52.05 18.18 -22.19
N LEU A 105 -51.16 17.88 -23.14
CA LEU A 105 -51.54 17.47 -24.50
C LEU A 105 -52.31 16.14 -24.48
N VAL A 106 -53.47 16.14 -25.12
CA VAL A 106 -54.29 14.96 -25.43
C VAL A 106 -54.65 14.96 -26.91
N GLY A 107 -54.76 13.78 -27.52
CA GLY A 107 -55.22 13.59 -28.89
C GLY A 107 -56.44 12.69 -28.93
N GLY A 108 -57.38 12.99 -29.84
CA GLY A 108 -58.53 12.14 -30.11
C GLY A 108 -58.14 10.81 -30.74
N VAL A 109 -58.58 9.71 -30.16
CA VAL A 109 -58.43 8.36 -30.72
C VAL A 109 -59.81 7.75 -30.85
N VAL A 110 -60.13 7.17 -32.00
CA VAL A 110 -61.38 6.41 -32.16
C VAL A 110 -61.10 4.99 -31.68
N ASP A 111 -61.87 4.51 -30.70
CA ASP A 111 -61.73 3.15 -30.19
C ASP A 111 -62.28 2.11 -31.18
N VAL A 112 -62.07 0.82 -30.89
CA VAL A 112 -62.56 -0.31 -31.72
C VAL A 112 -64.09 -0.37 -31.85
N ASN A 113 -64.84 0.40 -31.04
CA ASN A 113 -66.30 0.51 -31.10
C ASN A 113 -66.75 1.82 -31.78
N GLU A 114 -65.85 2.48 -32.52
CA GLU A 114 -66.06 3.76 -33.19
C GLU A 114 -66.44 4.93 -32.25
N ARG A 115 -66.10 4.83 -30.95
CA ARG A 115 -66.32 5.91 -29.98
C ARG A 115 -65.09 6.80 -29.86
N ALA A 116 -65.31 8.09 -29.74
CA ALA A 116 -64.25 9.05 -29.45
C ALA A 116 -63.68 8.80 -28.05
N ASN A 117 -62.37 8.57 -27.97
CA ASN A 117 -61.57 8.37 -26.77
C ASN A 117 -60.37 9.35 -26.79
N LEU A 118 -59.60 9.43 -25.71
CA LEU A 118 -58.38 10.24 -25.67
C LEU A 118 -57.16 9.39 -25.33
N ALA A 119 -56.04 9.72 -25.98
CA ALA A 119 -54.73 9.25 -25.58
C ALA A 119 -53.77 10.44 -25.55
N GLY A 120 -52.84 10.45 -24.60
CA GLY A 120 -51.84 11.52 -24.53
C GLY A 120 -51.11 11.58 -23.20
N ALA A 121 -50.00 12.34 -23.21
CA ALA A 121 -49.20 12.58 -22.02
C ALA A 121 -50.03 13.23 -20.90
N GLY A 122 -50.98 14.11 -21.25
CA GLY A 122 -51.88 14.76 -20.29
C GLY A 122 -52.69 13.76 -19.46
N LEU A 123 -53.31 12.78 -20.13
CA LEU A 123 -54.12 11.74 -19.50
C LEU A 123 -53.26 10.81 -18.62
N ASN A 124 -52.09 10.41 -19.12
CA ASN A 124 -51.17 9.52 -18.41
C ASN A 124 -50.62 10.17 -17.13
N VAL A 125 -50.33 11.47 -17.15
CA VAL A 125 -49.85 12.18 -15.96
C VAL A 125 -50.97 12.41 -14.96
N ALA A 126 -52.21 12.72 -15.39
CA ALA A 126 -53.36 12.83 -14.49
C ALA A 126 -53.60 11.51 -13.71
N GLN A 127 -53.52 10.37 -14.40
CA GLN A 127 -53.62 9.05 -13.77
C GLN A 127 -52.48 8.82 -12.76
N ARG A 128 -51.25 9.17 -13.11
CA ARG A 128 -50.09 9.02 -12.20
C ARG A 128 -50.20 9.91 -10.96
N VAL A 129 -50.73 11.12 -11.11
CA VAL A 129 -51.02 12.02 -9.98
C VAL A 129 -52.06 11.38 -9.07
N MET A 130 -53.16 10.86 -9.61
CA MET A 130 -54.19 10.14 -8.85
C MET A 130 -53.62 8.93 -8.10
N ASP A 131 -52.74 8.15 -8.74
CA ASP A 131 -52.13 6.95 -8.14
C ASP A 131 -51.26 7.24 -6.90
N CYS A 132 -50.88 8.50 -6.69
CA CYS A 132 -50.17 8.94 -5.49
C CYS A 132 -51.09 9.09 -4.27
N GLY A 133 -52.41 9.09 -4.48
CA GLY A 133 -53.42 9.38 -3.46
C GLY A 133 -54.15 8.14 -2.95
N ASP A 134 -54.58 8.25 -1.70
CA ASP A 134 -55.50 7.30 -1.08
C ASP A 134 -56.96 7.81 -1.19
N ALA A 135 -57.92 7.05 -0.68
CA ALA A 135 -59.32 7.47 -0.63
C ALA A 135 -59.50 8.87 -0.04
N GLY A 136 -60.37 9.66 -0.67
CA GLY A 136 -60.71 11.04 -0.33
C GLY A 136 -59.75 12.09 -0.86
N HIS A 137 -58.60 11.73 -1.44
CA HIS A 137 -57.65 12.72 -1.93
C HIS A 137 -58.05 13.33 -3.28
N ILE A 138 -57.83 14.64 -3.41
CA ILE A 138 -57.82 15.36 -4.68
C ILE A 138 -56.39 15.83 -4.90
N LEU A 139 -55.69 15.20 -5.83
CA LEU A 139 -54.28 15.48 -6.08
C LEU A 139 -54.11 16.23 -7.40
N LEU A 140 -53.17 17.18 -7.43
CA LEU A 140 -52.80 17.93 -8.62
C LEU A 140 -51.33 17.72 -8.93
N SER A 141 -51.01 17.64 -10.21
CA SER A 141 -49.62 17.86 -10.63
C SER A 141 -49.18 19.26 -10.18
N LYS A 142 -47.90 19.40 -9.82
CA LYS A 142 -47.32 20.70 -9.47
C LYS A 142 -47.59 21.79 -10.51
N HIS A 143 -47.52 21.45 -11.80
CA HIS A 143 -47.83 22.38 -12.89
C HIS A 143 -49.24 22.98 -12.78
N VAL A 144 -50.27 22.15 -12.54
CA VAL A 144 -51.64 22.65 -12.35
C VAL A 144 -51.79 23.42 -11.05
N ALA A 145 -51.12 22.99 -9.98
CA ALA A 145 -51.18 23.72 -8.72
C ALA A 145 -50.60 25.13 -8.85
N GLU A 146 -49.48 25.29 -9.59
CA GLU A 146 -48.90 26.60 -9.91
C GLU A 146 -49.87 27.47 -10.72
N ASP A 147 -50.55 26.89 -11.73
CA ASP A 147 -51.59 27.61 -12.49
C ASP A 147 -52.76 28.04 -11.59
N LEU A 148 -53.20 27.18 -10.65
CA LEU A 148 -54.29 27.49 -9.73
C LEU A 148 -53.88 28.48 -8.64
N GLU A 149 -52.60 28.50 -8.25
CA GLU A 149 -52.07 29.43 -7.27
C GLU A 149 -52.21 30.88 -7.74
N GLU A 150 -52.25 31.16 -9.04
CA GLU A 150 -52.53 32.51 -9.56
C GLU A 150 -53.94 33.02 -9.21
N TYR A 151 -54.89 32.12 -8.93
CA TYR A 151 -56.23 32.49 -8.51
C TYR A 151 -56.33 32.48 -6.98
N GLN A 152 -56.56 33.66 -6.39
CA GLN A 152 -56.61 33.86 -4.93
C GLN A 152 -57.52 32.87 -4.18
N ARG A 153 -58.59 32.38 -4.83
CA ARG A 153 -59.54 31.44 -4.24
C ARG A 153 -58.95 30.06 -3.98
N TRP A 154 -57.93 29.60 -4.71
CA TRP A 154 -57.38 28.25 -4.57
C TRP A 154 -56.19 28.18 -3.60
N ARG A 155 -55.42 29.26 -3.48
CA ARG A 155 -54.20 29.32 -2.65
C ARG A 155 -54.35 28.70 -1.25
N PRO A 156 -55.43 28.95 -0.49
CA PRO A 156 -55.54 28.42 0.88
C PRO A 156 -55.67 26.90 0.95
N PHE A 157 -56.04 26.25 -0.16
CA PHE A 157 -56.39 24.83 -0.23
C PHE A 157 -55.30 23.97 -0.87
N LEU A 158 -54.21 24.57 -1.35
CA LEU A 158 -53.12 23.89 -2.04
C LEU A 158 -52.01 23.54 -1.04
N HIS A 159 -51.83 22.24 -0.78
CA HIS A 159 -50.86 21.73 0.18
C HIS A 159 -49.81 20.85 -0.51
N ASP A 160 -48.58 21.35 -0.65
CA ASP A 160 -47.50 20.63 -1.34
C ASP A 160 -47.11 19.34 -0.60
N LEU A 161 -47.14 18.20 -1.30
CA LEU A 161 -46.70 16.90 -0.79
C LEU A 161 -45.27 16.55 -1.24
N GLY A 162 -44.73 17.28 -2.21
CA GLY A 162 -43.45 17.03 -2.84
C GLY A 162 -43.53 15.95 -3.94
N SER A 163 -42.41 15.28 -4.18
CA SER A 163 -42.27 14.33 -5.30
C SER A 163 -42.53 12.88 -4.89
N CYS A 164 -43.40 12.18 -5.60
CA CYS A 164 -43.63 10.74 -5.46
C CYS A 164 -43.09 9.99 -6.69
N GLU A 165 -42.54 8.81 -6.46
CA GLU A 165 -42.18 7.89 -7.55
C GLU A 165 -43.35 6.93 -7.80
N VAL A 166 -43.83 6.91 -9.03
CA VAL A 166 -44.92 6.03 -9.49
C VAL A 166 -44.37 4.89 -10.33
N ASN A 167 -45.23 3.98 -10.75
CA ASN A 167 -44.83 2.80 -11.54
C ASN A 167 -43.97 3.19 -12.76
N HIS A 168 -42.95 2.38 -13.06
CA HIS A 168 -41.94 2.61 -14.10
C HIS A 168 -40.89 3.71 -13.78
N GLY A 169 -40.70 4.05 -12.49
CA GLY A 169 -39.59 4.92 -12.04
C GLY A 169 -39.78 6.41 -12.34
N VAL A 170 -40.98 6.80 -12.79
CA VAL A 170 -41.28 8.20 -13.10
C VAL A 170 -41.59 8.95 -11.82
N ARG A 171 -40.98 10.13 -11.64
CA ARG A 171 -41.21 10.99 -10.49
C ARG A 171 -42.19 12.11 -10.84
N VAL A 172 -43.27 12.21 -10.07
CA VAL A 172 -44.31 13.24 -10.24
C VAL A 172 -44.35 14.10 -8.98
N SER A 173 -44.33 15.41 -9.15
CA SER A 173 -44.51 16.38 -8.05
C SER A 173 -46.00 16.65 -7.86
N VAL A 174 -46.47 16.49 -6.63
CA VAL A 174 -47.90 16.42 -6.31
C VAL A 174 -48.26 17.41 -5.21
N VAL A 175 -49.39 18.08 -5.40
CA VAL A 175 -50.02 18.97 -4.43
C VAL A 175 -51.38 18.37 -4.06
N ASN A 176 -51.75 18.44 -2.79
CA ASN A 176 -53.04 17.99 -2.29
C ASN A 176 -54.00 19.18 -2.18
N LEU A 177 -55.21 19.03 -2.72
CA LEU A 177 -56.27 20.03 -2.66
C LEU A 177 -57.34 19.61 -1.67
N TYR A 178 -57.43 20.31 -0.54
CA TYR A 178 -58.44 20.04 0.48
C TYR A 178 -58.77 21.27 1.32
N ASP A 179 -59.91 21.19 2.00
CA ASP A 179 -60.27 22.02 3.14
C ASP A 179 -61.05 21.16 4.16
N ASP A 180 -61.74 21.77 5.11
CA ASP A 180 -62.60 21.02 6.06
C ASP A 180 -63.88 20.46 5.40
N GLN A 181 -64.23 20.96 4.21
CA GLN A 181 -65.44 20.66 3.47
C GLN A 181 -65.26 19.65 2.32
N PHE A 182 -64.06 19.49 1.78
CA PHE A 182 -63.74 18.59 0.67
C PHE A 182 -62.28 18.10 0.74
N GLY A 183 -61.97 17.02 0.03
CA GLY A 183 -60.63 16.43 0.00
C GLY A 183 -60.26 15.70 1.30
N ASN A 184 -59.00 15.28 1.40
CA ASN A 184 -58.46 14.54 2.54
C ASN A 184 -57.16 15.17 3.01
N ALA A 185 -57.14 15.67 4.25
CA ALA A 185 -55.97 16.31 4.87
C ALA A 185 -54.87 15.33 5.30
N LYS A 186 -55.17 14.02 5.39
CA LYS A 186 -54.19 13.02 5.80
C LYS A 186 -53.09 12.90 4.75
N LEU A 187 -51.86 12.61 5.18
CA LEU A 187 -50.77 12.38 4.24
C LEU A 187 -50.98 11.01 3.55
N PRO A 188 -50.90 10.90 2.21
CA PRO A 188 -51.05 9.60 1.57
C PRO A 188 -49.95 8.62 1.99
N GLN A 189 -50.28 7.33 2.09
CA GLN A 189 -49.38 6.28 2.63
C GLN A 189 -48.02 6.21 1.91
N ARG A 190 -48.00 6.51 0.60
CA ARG A 190 -46.77 6.55 -0.21
C ARG A 190 -45.80 7.66 0.24
N PHE A 191 -46.31 8.79 0.71
CA PHE A 191 -45.48 9.88 1.23
C PHE A 191 -45.05 9.64 2.68
N GLU A 192 -45.89 9.00 3.50
CA GLU A 192 -45.51 8.60 4.87
C GLU A 192 -44.32 7.63 4.89
N THR A 193 -44.34 6.61 4.03
CA THR A 193 -43.27 5.61 3.92
C THR A 193 -41.96 6.23 3.43
N ALA A 194 -42.01 7.15 2.47
CA ALA A 194 -40.87 7.91 1.99
C ALA A 194 -40.25 8.82 3.09
N GLN A 195 -41.09 9.49 3.90
CA GLN A 195 -40.64 10.33 5.00
C GLN A 195 -40.04 9.51 6.17
N LYS A 196 -40.61 8.36 6.51
CA LYS A 196 -40.05 7.45 7.54
C LYS A 196 -38.68 6.91 7.14
N ARG A 197 -38.46 6.61 5.86
CA ARG A 197 -37.15 6.18 5.31
C ARG A 197 -36.10 7.30 5.36
N ARG A 198 -36.48 8.54 5.04
CA ARG A 198 -35.61 9.73 5.17
C ARG A 198 -35.28 10.08 6.62
N LYS A 199 -36.21 9.93 7.57
CA LYS A 199 -35.93 10.09 9.00
C LYS A 199 -34.95 9.02 9.49
N ARG A 200 -35.13 7.73 9.18
CA ARG A 200 -34.15 6.68 9.54
C ARG A 200 -32.76 6.93 8.97
N LEU A 201 -32.64 7.38 7.71
CA LEU A 201 -31.35 7.78 7.14
C LEU A 201 -30.74 9.00 7.84
N ARG A 202 -31.53 10.02 8.22
CA ARG A 202 -31.02 11.19 8.96
C ARG A 202 -30.48 10.85 10.34
N TRP A 203 -31.14 9.94 11.06
CA TRP A 203 -30.64 9.46 12.36
C TRP A 203 -29.40 8.57 12.20
N ALA A 204 -29.32 7.76 11.14
CA ALA A 204 -28.11 7.01 10.79
C ALA A 204 -26.95 7.93 10.39
N THR A 205 -27.21 9.04 9.68
CA THR A 205 -26.18 10.04 9.35
C THR A 205 -25.74 10.86 10.55
N ILE A 206 -26.63 11.15 11.51
CA ILE A 206 -26.25 11.83 12.76
C ILE A 206 -25.45 10.89 13.66
N ALA A 207 -25.82 9.62 13.75
CA ALA A 207 -25.03 8.61 14.46
C ALA A 207 -23.68 8.36 13.78
N ALA A 208 -23.63 8.32 12.44
CA ALA A 208 -22.39 8.22 11.69
C ALA A 208 -21.55 9.50 11.77
N ALA A 209 -22.15 10.69 11.86
CA ALA A 209 -21.45 11.96 12.03
C ALA A 209 -20.94 12.13 13.46
N LEU A 210 -21.67 11.66 14.48
CA LEU A 210 -21.19 11.61 15.86
C LEU A 210 -20.14 10.52 16.05
N LEU A 211 -20.25 9.38 15.36
CA LEU A 211 -19.20 8.37 15.32
C LEU A 211 -17.98 8.89 14.57
N ALA A 212 -18.14 9.57 13.44
CA ALA A 212 -17.06 10.20 12.70
C ALA A 212 -16.45 11.36 13.50
N LEU A 213 -17.24 12.18 14.18
CA LEU A 213 -16.73 13.25 15.04
C LEU A 213 -16.06 12.67 16.29
N SER A 214 -16.57 11.59 16.86
CA SER A 214 -15.90 10.88 17.96
C SER A 214 -14.66 10.14 17.49
N ALA A 215 -14.59 9.68 16.23
CA ALA A 215 -13.41 9.10 15.60
C ALA A 215 -12.43 10.16 15.08
N ILE A 216 -12.89 11.38 14.82
CA ILE A 216 -12.07 12.56 14.51
C ILE A 216 -11.58 13.19 15.79
N VAL A 217 -12.32 13.14 16.89
CA VAL A 217 -11.90 13.62 18.21
C VAL A 217 -11.05 12.55 18.88
N ALA A 218 -11.41 11.27 18.86
CA ALA A 218 -10.52 10.19 19.25
C ALA A 218 -9.34 10.09 18.29
N GLY A 219 -9.56 10.34 17.00
CA GLY A 219 -8.50 10.47 16.00
C GLY A 219 -7.62 11.67 16.25
N ALA A 220 -8.14 12.82 16.69
CA ALA A 220 -7.38 14.03 17.01
C ALA A 220 -6.78 13.98 18.41
N VAL A 221 -7.31 13.19 19.34
CA VAL A 221 -6.76 12.92 20.67
C VAL A 221 -5.73 11.80 20.59
N VAL A 222 -5.89 10.81 19.71
CA VAL A 222 -4.86 9.82 19.37
C VAL A 222 -3.82 10.45 18.46
N PHE A 223 -4.17 11.35 17.54
CA PHE A 223 -3.24 12.10 16.70
C PHE A 223 -2.61 13.23 17.48
N SER A 224 -3.24 13.86 18.48
CA SER A 224 -2.58 14.79 19.39
C SER A 224 -1.77 14.05 20.44
N ARG A 225 -2.19 12.90 20.96
CA ARG A 225 -1.34 12.02 21.78
C ARG A 225 -0.22 11.36 20.96
N ASN A 226 -0.40 11.13 19.66
CA ASN A 226 0.64 10.64 18.75
C ASN A 226 1.53 11.77 18.22
N ARG A 227 1.03 13.02 18.14
CA ARG A 227 1.80 14.22 17.82
C ARG A 227 2.54 14.75 19.05
N GLU A 228 2.01 14.53 20.25
CA GLU A 228 2.71 14.67 21.53
C GLU A 228 3.68 13.51 21.78
N ARG A 229 3.41 12.29 21.28
CA ARG A 229 4.44 11.24 21.20
C ARG A 229 5.49 11.51 20.11
N SER A 230 5.17 12.32 19.11
CA SER A 230 6.10 12.78 18.06
C SER A 230 6.72 14.15 18.33
N THR A 231 6.53 14.68 19.53
CA THR A 231 7.41 15.68 20.15
C THR A 231 7.71 15.25 21.58
N LEU A 232 8.22 14.02 21.75
CA LEU A 232 9.26 13.91 22.76
C LEU A 232 10.33 14.90 22.29
N ALA A 233 10.55 15.96 23.06
CA ALA A 233 11.72 16.81 22.87
C ALA A 233 12.90 15.85 22.69
N ALA A 234 13.66 16.02 21.60
CA ALA A 234 14.79 15.15 21.34
C ALA A 234 15.64 15.10 22.62
N PRO A 235 16.14 13.91 23.04
CA PRO A 235 16.88 13.81 24.29
C PRO A 235 17.98 14.87 24.32
N GLU A 236 18.10 15.67 25.38
CA GLU A 236 19.10 16.75 25.40
C GLU A 236 20.51 16.17 25.18
N LYS A 237 20.80 14.97 25.70
CA LYS A 237 22.03 14.23 25.43
C LYS A 237 21.97 13.44 24.11
N SER A 238 21.68 14.12 23.01
CA SER A 238 21.66 13.50 21.68
C SER A 238 22.36 14.35 20.64
N ILE A 239 23.06 13.68 19.73
CA ILE A 239 23.95 14.31 18.75
C ILE A 239 23.88 13.60 17.40
N ALA A 240 23.91 14.40 16.32
CA ALA A 240 24.19 13.93 14.97
C ALA A 240 25.44 14.63 14.44
N VAL A 241 26.32 13.88 13.78
CA VAL A 241 27.54 14.42 13.16
C VAL A 241 27.31 14.54 11.66
N LEU A 242 27.28 15.77 11.15
CA LEU A 242 27.15 16.03 9.72
C LEU A 242 28.47 15.73 8.97
N PRO A 243 28.42 15.53 7.65
CA PRO A 243 29.63 15.36 6.85
C PRO A 243 30.61 16.52 7.04
N PHE A 244 31.89 16.23 7.24
CA PHE A 244 32.88 17.29 7.40
C PHE A 244 33.28 17.87 6.04
N GLY A 245 33.42 19.20 5.96
CA GLY A 245 33.88 19.87 4.75
C GLY A 245 35.36 19.58 4.48
N ASN A 246 35.71 19.20 3.24
CA ASN A 246 37.11 19.10 2.83
C ASN A 246 37.63 20.47 2.37
N LEU A 247 38.51 21.08 3.15
CA LEU A 247 39.17 22.37 2.84
C LEU A 247 40.61 22.19 2.33
N SER A 248 41.00 20.95 2.02
CA SER A 248 42.30 20.62 1.42
C SER A 248 42.35 21.08 -0.04
N ARG A 249 43.53 21.49 -0.53
CA ARG A 249 43.70 21.87 -1.94
C ARG A 249 43.57 20.68 -2.89
N ASP A 250 43.97 19.51 -2.41
CA ASP A 250 43.92 18.27 -3.15
C ASP A 250 42.61 17.51 -2.83
N ALA A 251 41.79 17.36 -3.86
CA ALA A 251 40.49 16.70 -3.80
C ALA A 251 40.62 15.21 -3.44
N GLU A 252 41.78 14.59 -3.67
CA GLU A 252 42.01 13.18 -3.28
C GLU A 252 41.98 12.99 -1.76
N ASN A 253 42.08 14.05 -0.95
CA ASN A 253 41.95 13.96 0.52
C ASN A 253 40.49 13.96 1.02
N ALA A 254 39.48 13.86 0.14
CA ALA A 254 38.08 13.82 0.58
C ALA A 254 37.79 12.62 1.52
N TYR A 255 38.35 11.44 1.24
CA TYR A 255 38.20 10.27 2.11
C TYR A 255 38.77 10.51 3.51
N PHE A 256 39.77 11.38 3.64
CA PHE A 256 40.40 11.69 4.91
C PHE A 256 39.45 12.51 5.81
N ALA A 257 38.77 13.50 5.24
CA ALA A 257 37.75 14.26 5.97
C ALA A 257 36.57 13.37 6.39
N GLU A 258 36.10 12.49 5.50
CA GLU A 258 35.07 11.50 5.80
C GLU A 258 35.51 10.52 6.89
N GLY A 259 36.78 10.06 6.85
CA GLY A 259 37.37 9.15 7.81
C GLY A 259 37.46 9.74 9.22
N ILE A 260 37.97 10.96 9.36
CA ILE A 260 38.04 11.65 10.66
C ILE A 260 36.64 11.86 11.28
N GLN A 261 35.66 12.23 10.45
CA GLN A 261 34.28 12.30 10.90
C GLN A 261 33.77 10.94 11.43
N ASP A 262 34.20 9.82 10.82
CA ASP A 262 33.71 8.48 11.19
C ASP A 262 34.32 8.01 12.49
N GLU A 263 35.58 8.32 12.70
CA GLU A 263 36.27 7.97 13.93
C GLU A 263 35.76 8.80 15.11
N ILE A 264 35.44 10.08 14.91
CA ILE A 264 34.73 10.88 15.94
C ILE A 264 33.38 10.24 16.25
N LEU A 265 32.60 9.89 15.22
CA LEU A 265 31.30 9.23 15.41
C LEU A 265 31.43 7.88 16.14
N THR A 266 32.43 7.08 15.77
CA THR A 266 32.73 5.78 16.36
C THR A 266 33.08 5.91 17.84
N ARG A 267 33.89 6.92 18.21
CA ARG A 267 34.19 7.22 19.62
C ARG A 267 32.96 7.69 20.39
N LEU A 268 32.17 8.60 19.83
CA LEU A 268 30.92 9.04 20.46
C LEU A 268 29.95 7.88 20.65
N SER A 269 29.92 6.92 19.73
CA SER A 269 29.00 5.78 19.79
C SER A 269 29.21 4.86 21.01
N LYS A 270 30.40 4.95 21.63
CA LYS A 270 30.81 4.18 22.80
C LYS A 270 30.28 4.77 24.11
N ILE A 271 29.72 5.98 24.09
CA ILE A 271 29.19 6.66 25.28
C ILE A 271 27.72 6.30 25.48
N ALA A 272 27.41 5.49 26.48
CA ALA A 272 26.06 5.00 26.73
C ALA A 272 25.07 6.11 27.14
N ASP A 273 25.55 7.17 27.79
CA ASP A 273 24.71 8.31 28.23
C ASP A 273 24.40 9.31 27.09
N LEU A 274 24.91 9.06 25.87
CA LEU A 274 24.56 9.79 24.66
C LEU A 274 23.64 8.96 23.77
N LYS A 275 22.73 9.63 23.05
CA LYS A 275 22.12 9.11 21.82
C LYS A 275 22.89 9.66 20.62
N VAL A 276 23.53 8.78 19.85
CA VAL A 276 24.32 9.16 18.67
C VAL A 276 23.68 8.63 17.40
N ILE A 277 23.47 9.51 16.41
CA ILE A 277 22.90 9.13 15.12
C ILE A 277 23.97 8.61 14.17
N SER A 278 23.72 7.44 13.59
CA SER A 278 24.58 6.79 12.60
C SER A 278 24.86 7.68 11.39
N ARG A 279 26.07 7.53 10.83
CA ARG A 279 26.52 8.22 9.62
C ARG A 279 25.56 8.06 8.46
N THR A 280 25.00 6.87 8.25
CA THR A 280 24.15 6.59 7.09
C THR A 280 22.93 7.52 7.05
N SER A 281 22.44 7.96 8.21
CA SER A 281 21.37 8.94 8.29
C SER A 281 21.82 10.40 8.04
N THR A 282 23.10 10.73 8.22
CA THR A 282 23.62 12.09 8.06
C THR A 282 24.36 12.34 6.75
N GLN A 283 24.85 11.29 6.08
CA GLN A 283 25.75 11.37 4.91
C GLN A 283 25.19 12.15 3.71
N HIS A 284 23.87 12.29 3.62
CA HIS A 284 23.20 12.99 2.51
C HIS A 284 23.06 14.49 2.74
N TYR A 285 23.33 14.99 3.95
CA TYR A 285 23.27 16.42 4.24
C TYR A 285 24.56 17.12 3.81
N LYS A 286 24.46 18.44 3.61
CA LYS A 286 25.65 19.29 3.41
C LYS A 286 26.43 19.41 4.72
N SER A 287 27.70 19.79 4.62
CA SER A 287 28.57 19.99 5.79
C SER A 287 28.20 21.16 6.68
N ALA A 288 27.54 22.18 6.11
CA ALA A 288 27.00 23.35 6.80
C ALA A 288 25.67 23.77 6.15
N PRO A 289 24.56 23.10 6.47
CA PRO A 289 23.24 23.38 5.90
C PRO A 289 22.53 24.52 6.65
N GLU A 290 21.70 25.29 5.95
CA GLU A 290 20.96 26.42 6.54
C GLU A 290 19.77 25.99 7.42
N ASN A 291 19.37 24.72 7.36
CA ASN A 291 18.13 24.20 7.96
C ASN A 291 18.36 23.21 9.12
N LEU A 292 19.29 23.53 10.03
CA LEU A 292 19.70 22.67 11.15
C LEU A 292 18.54 22.20 12.03
N ARG A 293 17.58 23.08 12.35
CA ARG A 293 16.39 22.72 13.14
C ARG A 293 15.58 21.59 12.50
N GLU A 294 15.39 21.64 11.18
CA GLU A 294 14.61 20.62 10.47
C GLU A 294 15.39 19.31 10.38
N ILE A 295 16.71 19.37 10.12
CA ILE A 295 17.59 18.19 10.12
C ILE A 295 17.56 17.51 11.49
N ALA A 296 17.72 18.26 12.58
CA ALA A 296 17.68 17.73 13.93
C ALA A 296 16.34 17.07 14.28
N LYS A 297 15.23 17.65 13.80
CA LYS A 297 13.90 17.06 13.94
C LYS A 297 13.76 15.75 13.17
N GLN A 298 14.25 15.68 11.93
CA GLN A 298 14.24 14.47 11.10
C GLN A 298 15.09 13.35 11.71
N LEU A 299 16.21 13.69 12.35
CA LEU A 299 17.12 12.76 13.00
C LEU A 299 16.73 12.46 14.46
N GLY A 300 15.82 13.24 15.03
CA GLY A 300 15.41 13.13 16.43
C GLY A 300 16.54 13.40 17.41
N VAL A 301 17.32 14.47 17.19
CA VAL A 301 18.42 14.92 18.05
C VAL A 301 18.26 16.37 18.50
N ALA A 302 18.90 16.73 19.62
CA ALA A 302 18.92 18.09 20.15
C ALA A 302 20.15 18.88 19.65
N HIS A 303 21.26 18.19 19.37
CA HIS A 303 22.53 18.80 19.00
C HIS A 303 23.04 18.28 17.65
N ILE A 304 23.72 19.16 16.92
CA ILE A 304 24.39 18.85 15.66
C ILE A 304 25.88 19.22 15.79
N LEU A 305 26.76 18.33 15.33
CA LEU A 305 28.18 18.60 15.14
C LEU A 305 28.45 18.89 13.66
N GLU A 306 28.95 20.08 13.40
CA GLU A 306 29.53 20.46 12.10
C GLU A 306 31.05 20.46 12.19
N GLY A 307 31.71 20.32 11.05
CA GLY A 307 33.16 20.40 11.02
C GLY A 307 33.77 20.48 9.63
N SER A 308 35.08 20.70 9.61
CA SER A 308 35.87 20.73 8.38
C SER A 308 37.27 20.19 8.65
N VAL A 309 37.86 19.52 7.66
CA VAL A 309 39.23 19.03 7.71
C VAL A 309 40.03 19.63 6.57
N GLN A 310 41.23 20.09 6.90
CA GLN A 310 42.23 20.56 5.93
C GLN A 310 43.52 19.79 6.15
N LYS A 311 43.98 19.07 5.14
CA LYS A 311 45.26 18.37 5.12
C LYS A 311 46.19 19.03 4.12
N SER A 312 47.42 19.34 4.55
CA SER A 312 48.47 19.94 3.73
C SER A 312 49.82 19.32 4.08
N GLY A 313 50.22 18.29 3.32
CA GLY A 313 51.39 17.47 3.66
C GLY A 313 51.15 16.73 4.98
N ASP A 314 52.04 16.96 5.95
CA ASP A 314 51.96 16.40 7.31
C ASP A 314 51.13 17.26 8.28
N ALA A 315 50.69 18.46 7.89
CA ALA A 315 49.86 19.31 8.74
C ALA A 315 48.37 19.04 8.51
N VAL A 316 47.62 18.85 9.60
CA VAL A 316 46.17 18.66 9.59
C VAL A 316 45.51 19.68 10.52
N ARG A 317 44.50 20.37 10.00
CA ARG A 317 43.62 21.26 10.75
C ARG A 317 42.21 20.69 10.77
N VAL A 318 41.65 20.48 11.95
CA VAL A 318 40.26 20.07 12.14
C VAL A 318 39.51 21.17 12.87
N ASN A 319 38.44 21.68 12.26
CA ASN A 319 37.50 22.59 12.92
C ASN A 319 36.24 21.83 13.26
N VAL A 320 35.71 22.05 14.45
CA VAL A 320 34.45 21.44 14.90
C VAL A 320 33.60 22.45 15.65
N GLN A 321 32.28 22.34 15.49
CA GLN A 321 31.31 23.20 16.15
C GLN A 321 30.10 22.39 16.59
N LEU A 322 29.75 22.50 17.87
CA LEU A 322 28.58 21.88 18.48
C LEU A 322 27.46 22.91 18.59
N ILE A 323 26.34 22.62 17.95
CA ILE A 323 25.20 23.55 17.80
C ILE A 323 23.96 22.93 18.43
N LYS A 324 23.20 23.72 19.20
CA LYS A 324 21.87 23.36 19.67
C LYS A 324 20.83 23.71 18.60
N ALA A 325 20.19 22.70 18.01
CA ALA A 325 19.33 22.88 16.84
C ALA A 325 18.01 23.59 17.13
N ALA A 326 17.59 23.68 18.40
CA ALA A 326 16.35 24.33 18.77
C ALA A 326 16.36 25.85 18.48
N ASN A 327 17.52 26.50 18.58
CA ASN A 327 17.68 27.95 18.48
C ASN A 327 18.97 28.37 17.75
N ASP A 328 19.63 27.43 17.06
CA ASP A 328 20.89 27.60 16.35
C ASP A 328 22.01 28.21 17.22
N SER A 329 21.99 27.94 18.54
CA SER A 329 23.03 28.44 19.44
C SER A 329 24.30 27.57 19.37
N HIS A 330 25.44 28.19 19.08
CA HIS A 330 26.75 27.55 19.15
C HIS A 330 27.13 27.33 20.62
N LEU A 331 27.15 26.07 21.07
CA LEU A 331 27.51 25.71 22.43
C LEU A 331 29.02 25.65 22.63
N TRP A 332 29.72 25.15 21.61
CA TRP A 332 31.17 24.97 21.63
C TRP A 332 31.72 24.99 20.21
N ALA A 333 32.92 25.53 20.04
CA ALA A 333 33.67 25.50 18.79
C ALA A 333 35.16 25.47 19.11
N ASP A 334 35.93 24.68 18.37
CA ASP A 334 37.37 24.59 18.57
C ASP A 334 38.10 24.24 17.25
N THR A 335 39.41 24.53 17.23
CA THR A 335 40.31 24.29 16.11
C THR A 335 41.52 23.50 16.59
N PHE A 336 41.73 22.33 15.99
CA PHE A 336 42.84 21.44 16.29
C PHE A 336 43.85 21.47 15.16
N ASP A 337 44.99 22.11 15.42
CA ASP A 337 46.17 22.08 14.55
C ASP A 337 47.14 20.99 15.04
N ARG A 338 47.37 19.96 14.21
CA ARG A 338 48.23 18.82 14.55
C ARG A 338 49.07 18.37 13.35
N LYS A 339 50.11 17.59 13.64
CA LYS A 339 50.78 16.76 12.64
C LYS A 339 49.98 15.49 12.39
N LEU A 340 50.16 14.84 11.24
CA LEU A 340 49.46 13.61 10.90
C LEU A 340 49.73 12.50 11.93
N THR A 341 50.93 12.46 12.52
CA THR A 341 51.31 11.53 13.60
C THR A 341 50.51 11.71 14.89
N ASP A 342 49.97 12.91 15.11
CA ASP A 342 49.23 13.27 16.33
C ASP A 342 47.72 13.34 16.09
N ILE A 343 47.24 13.07 14.87
CA ILE A 343 45.82 13.23 14.52
C ILE A 343 44.88 12.33 15.34
N PHE A 344 45.39 11.18 15.80
CA PHE A 344 44.65 10.23 16.64
C PHE A 344 44.17 10.82 17.95
N SER A 345 44.91 11.78 18.52
CA SER A 345 44.51 12.42 19.78
C SER A 345 43.33 13.36 19.56
N VAL A 346 43.20 13.96 18.37
CA VAL A 346 42.12 14.91 18.04
C VAL A 346 40.77 14.25 18.13
N GLU A 347 40.59 13.06 17.57
CA GLU A 347 39.31 12.33 17.63
C GLU A 347 38.88 12.08 19.08
N SER A 348 39.83 11.73 19.93
CA SER A 348 39.61 11.44 21.36
C SER A 348 39.31 12.72 22.13
N GLU A 349 40.06 13.80 21.89
CA GLU A 349 39.87 15.13 22.46
C GLU A 349 38.49 15.70 22.10
N VAL A 350 38.09 15.58 20.83
CA VAL A 350 36.78 16.03 20.34
C VAL A 350 35.65 15.24 21.00
N ALA A 351 35.73 13.90 21.04
CA ALA A 351 34.71 13.07 21.66
C ALA A 351 34.55 13.36 23.16
N LYS A 352 35.65 13.52 23.91
CA LYS A 352 35.63 13.90 25.33
C LYS A 352 35.05 15.29 25.54
N SER A 353 35.46 16.27 24.73
CA SER A 353 34.94 17.65 24.81
C SER A 353 33.43 17.68 24.57
N ILE A 354 32.93 16.94 23.57
CA ILE A 354 31.50 16.83 23.31
C ILE A 354 30.76 16.20 24.50
N ALA A 355 31.30 15.12 25.08
CA ALA A 355 30.72 14.47 26.25
C ALA A 355 30.61 15.45 27.43
N GLU A 356 31.65 16.26 27.68
CA GLU A 356 31.67 17.28 28.72
C GLU A 356 30.63 18.40 28.46
N GLN A 357 30.60 18.95 27.24
CA GLN A 357 29.65 20.01 26.87
C GLN A 357 28.19 19.56 26.96
N LEU A 358 27.92 18.30 26.61
CA LEU A 358 26.59 17.68 26.72
C LEU A 358 26.30 17.11 28.12
N GLN A 359 27.24 17.25 29.06
CA GLN A 359 27.15 16.72 30.43
C GLN A 359 26.84 15.21 30.46
N ALA A 360 27.39 14.47 29.50
CA ALA A 360 27.29 13.01 29.43
C ALA A 360 28.18 12.38 30.50
N LYS A 361 27.66 11.38 31.20
CA LYS A 361 28.42 10.62 32.19
C LYS A 361 29.31 9.61 31.46
N LEU A 362 30.62 9.75 31.64
CA LEU A 362 31.61 8.77 31.21
C LEU A 362 31.95 7.84 32.37
N THR A 363 31.82 6.55 32.16
CA THR A 363 32.40 5.53 33.03
C THR A 363 33.92 5.46 32.80
N GLY A 364 34.67 4.97 33.79
CA GLY A 364 36.12 4.83 33.65
C GLY A 364 36.54 3.90 32.49
N GLN A 365 35.70 2.92 32.15
CA GLN A 365 35.91 2.05 30.99
C GLN A 365 35.68 2.80 29.67
N GLU A 366 34.59 3.55 29.54
CA GLU A 366 34.33 4.37 28.34
C GLU A 366 35.46 5.39 28.12
N GLU A 367 35.95 6.02 29.19
CA GLU A 367 37.05 6.98 29.08
C GLU A 367 38.36 6.34 28.58
N GLN A 368 38.68 5.13 29.05
CA GLN A 368 39.84 4.39 28.57
C GLN A 368 39.71 3.99 27.11
N ILE A 369 38.53 3.49 26.69
CA ILE A 369 38.30 3.04 25.31
C ILE A 369 38.31 4.24 24.35
N ILE A 370 37.64 5.34 24.70
CA ILE A 370 37.59 6.56 23.88
C ILE A 370 38.96 7.23 23.78
N GLY A 371 39.80 7.11 24.82
CA GLY A 371 41.16 7.66 24.83
C GLY A 371 42.21 6.78 24.13
N ALA A 372 41.88 5.54 23.75
CA ALA A 372 42.83 4.62 23.13
C ALA A 372 43.18 5.06 21.69
N LYS A 373 44.48 5.08 21.38
CA LYS A 373 44.96 5.28 20.01
C LYS A 373 44.71 4.02 19.17
N PRO A 374 44.23 4.14 17.92
CA PRO A 374 43.96 2.96 17.09
C PRO A 374 45.26 2.24 16.65
N THR A 375 46.29 3.03 16.32
CA THR A 375 47.62 2.57 15.87
C THR A 375 48.64 3.69 16.13
N ASP A 376 49.92 3.34 16.15
CA ASP A 376 51.06 4.28 16.14
C ASP A 376 51.66 4.44 14.72
N ASN A 377 51.08 3.80 13.70
CA ASN A 377 51.55 3.79 12.31
C ASN A 377 50.60 4.63 11.42
N PRO A 378 51.00 5.85 11.01
CA PRO A 378 50.18 6.73 10.17
C PRO A 378 49.82 6.13 8.80
N GLU A 379 50.73 5.37 8.18
CA GLU A 379 50.49 4.72 6.90
C GLU A 379 49.46 3.59 7.02
N ALA A 380 49.51 2.81 8.11
CA ALA A 380 48.50 1.80 8.41
C ALA A 380 47.11 2.43 8.61
N TYR A 381 47.08 3.59 9.26
CA TYR A 381 45.83 4.33 9.46
C TYR A 381 45.27 4.94 8.16
N ASP A 382 46.12 5.50 7.30
CA ASP A 382 45.70 5.99 5.97
C ASP A 382 45.05 4.86 5.15
N ALA A 383 45.69 3.69 5.13
CA ALA A 383 45.14 2.49 4.49
C ALA A 383 43.80 2.08 5.12
N TYR A 384 43.70 2.09 6.46
CA TYR A 384 42.46 1.78 7.17
C TYR A 384 41.32 2.73 6.79
N LEU A 385 41.55 4.05 6.79
CA LEU A 385 40.53 5.05 6.42
C LEU A 385 40.08 4.89 4.97
N ARG A 386 40.99 4.58 4.04
CA ARG A 386 40.62 4.24 2.66
C ARG A 386 39.74 3.01 2.60
N GLY A 387 40.07 1.97 3.37
CA GLY A 387 39.27 0.76 3.50
C GLY A 387 37.85 1.07 3.97
N LEU A 388 37.71 1.85 5.05
CA LEU A 388 36.41 2.30 5.55
C LEU A 388 35.62 3.08 4.51
N ALA A 389 36.25 4.02 3.80
CA ALA A 389 35.57 4.84 2.80
C ALA A 389 34.89 3.99 1.70
N TYR A 390 35.45 2.83 1.34
CA TYR A 390 34.80 1.89 0.43
C TYR A 390 33.61 1.15 1.06
N THR A 391 33.66 0.83 2.37
CA THR A 391 32.51 0.25 3.09
C THR A 391 31.35 1.23 3.26
N LEU A 392 31.63 2.53 3.13
CA LEU A 392 30.66 3.62 3.29
C LEU A 392 30.05 4.08 1.95
N LYS A 393 30.46 3.51 0.82
CA LYS A 393 29.83 3.81 -0.47
C LYS A 393 28.38 3.34 -0.48
N THR A 394 27.53 4.12 -1.15
CA THR A 394 26.08 3.91 -1.20
C THR A 394 25.66 2.61 -1.89
N VAL A 395 26.51 2.06 -2.77
CA VAL A 395 26.24 0.80 -3.48
C VAL A 395 27.26 -0.25 -3.05
N ASP A 396 26.76 -1.39 -2.57
CA ASP A 396 27.55 -2.55 -2.18
C ASP A 396 27.90 -3.37 -3.44
N THR A 397 29.00 -3.01 -4.11
CA THR A 397 29.45 -3.68 -5.34
C THR A 397 30.63 -4.61 -5.05
N PRO A 398 30.84 -5.68 -5.85
CA PRO A 398 32.06 -6.48 -5.78
C PRO A 398 33.33 -5.64 -5.87
N ALA A 399 33.32 -4.57 -6.66
CA ALA A 399 34.45 -3.64 -6.77
C ALA A 399 34.72 -2.89 -5.45
N ASN A 400 33.68 -2.37 -4.79
CA ASN A 400 33.82 -1.70 -3.49
C ASN A 400 34.23 -2.68 -2.39
N ALA A 401 33.68 -3.89 -2.39
CA ALA A 401 34.05 -4.97 -1.48
C ALA A 401 35.53 -5.34 -1.60
N LEU A 402 36.02 -5.56 -2.82
CA LEU A 402 37.43 -5.86 -3.09
C LEU A 402 38.35 -4.69 -2.70
N ALA A 403 37.95 -3.45 -2.97
CA ALA A 403 38.72 -2.28 -2.60
C ALA A 403 38.82 -2.12 -1.08
N ALA A 404 37.70 -2.28 -0.35
CA ALA A 404 37.68 -2.28 1.11
C ALA A 404 38.62 -3.36 1.67
N GLN A 405 38.49 -4.60 1.19
CA GLN A 405 39.35 -5.71 1.61
C GLN A 405 40.84 -5.43 1.33
N LYS A 406 41.17 -4.91 0.13
CA LYS A 406 42.54 -4.59 -0.26
C LYS A 406 43.19 -3.61 0.73
N TYR A 407 42.52 -2.51 1.03
CA TYR A 407 43.05 -1.47 1.91
C TYR A 407 43.11 -1.92 3.38
N LEU A 408 42.13 -2.70 3.85
CA LEU A 408 42.16 -3.27 5.19
C LEU A 408 43.26 -4.34 5.36
N LYS A 409 43.51 -5.16 4.32
CA LYS A 409 44.66 -6.08 4.28
C LYS A 409 45.99 -5.33 4.33
N GLU A 410 46.09 -4.19 3.63
CA GLU A 410 47.28 -3.36 3.69
C GLU A 410 47.49 -2.74 5.08
N ALA A 411 46.42 -2.25 5.72
CA ALA A 411 46.49 -1.70 7.07
C ALA A 411 47.06 -2.71 8.08
N VAL A 412 46.53 -3.95 8.10
CA VAL A 412 47.02 -5.00 9.03
C VAL A 412 48.39 -5.54 8.65
N ARG A 413 48.82 -5.40 7.39
CA ARG A 413 50.19 -5.72 6.95
C ARG A 413 51.19 -4.69 7.46
N LEU A 414 50.82 -3.40 7.42
CA LEU A 414 51.63 -2.28 7.89
C LEU A 414 51.71 -2.24 9.43
N ASP A 415 50.61 -2.56 10.11
CA ASP A 415 50.57 -2.72 11.56
C ASP A 415 49.76 -3.98 11.97
N PRO A 416 50.45 -5.12 12.20
CA PRO A 416 49.79 -6.34 12.66
C PRO A 416 49.12 -6.24 14.03
N LYS A 417 49.42 -5.20 14.84
CA LYS A 417 48.80 -4.97 16.16
C LYS A 417 47.55 -4.09 16.08
N PHE A 418 47.17 -3.63 14.88
CA PHE A 418 46.03 -2.75 14.68
C PHE A 418 44.69 -3.52 14.80
N ALA A 419 44.25 -3.75 16.04
CA ALA A 419 43.08 -4.57 16.36
C ALA A 419 41.79 -4.14 15.63
N LEU A 420 41.57 -2.83 15.49
CA LEU A 420 40.41 -2.28 14.80
C LEU A 420 40.40 -2.60 13.30
N ALA A 421 41.55 -2.51 12.62
CA ALA A 421 41.67 -2.88 11.21
C ALA A 421 41.40 -4.38 11.00
N TRP A 422 41.88 -5.25 11.90
CA TRP A 422 41.55 -6.68 11.89
C TRP A 422 40.04 -6.94 12.08
N ALA A 423 39.40 -6.22 12.99
CA ALA A 423 37.96 -6.35 13.23
C ALA A 423 37.16 -5.97 11.97
N HIS A 424 37.47 -4.83 11.36
CA HIS A 424 36.80 -4.38 10.14
C HIS A 424 37.07 -5.30 8.94
N LEU A 425 38.30 -5.83 8.79
CA LEU A 425 38.61 -6.82 7.76
C LEU A 425 37.70 -8.05 7.89
N SER A 426 37.57 -8.58 9.10
CA SER A 426 36.68 -9.72 9.36
C SER A 426 35.21 -9.41 9.06
N ILE A 427 34.72 -8.23 9.45
CA ILE A 427 33.33 -7.81 9.19
C ILE A 427 33.06 -7.73 7.69
N VAL A 428 33.97 -7.09 6.94
CA VAL A 428 33.89 -6.95 5.48
C VAL A 428 33.91 -8.34 4.82
N ASP A 429 34.87 -9.19 5.18
CA ASP A 429 34.99 -10.52 4.60
C ASP A 429 33.79 -11.42 4.93
N SER A 430 33.30 -11.37 6.17
CA SER A 430 32.13 -12.14 6.62
C SER A 430 30.86 -11.71 5.87
N ARG A 431 30.62 -10.39 5.78
CA ARG A 431 29.46 -9.83 5.07
C ARG A 431 29.50 -10.20 3.59
N ASN A 432 30.66 -10.03 2.94
CA ASN A 432 30.83 -10.35 1.53
C ASN A 432 30.75 -11.86 1.25
N TYR A 433 31.18 -12.71 2.18
CA TYR A 433 30.97 -14.16 2.12
C TYR A 433 29.48 -14.49 2.06
N ARG A 434 28.63 -13.80 2.84
CA ARG A 434 27.18 -14.06 2.84
C ARG A 434 26.47 -13.45 1.63
N GLN A 435 26.80 -12.21 1.27
CA GLN A 435 26.20 -11.48 0.16
C GLN A 435 26.71 -11.96 -1.20
N GLN A 436 27.80 -12.72 -1.21
CA GLN A 436 28.44 -13.26 -2.41
C GLN A 436 29.02 -12.20 -3.36
N SER A 437 29.18 -10.96 -2.86
CA SER A 437 30.01 -9.92 -3.48
C SER A 437 31.47 -10.36 -3.63
N LEU A 438 31.90 -11.32 -2.80
CA LEU A 438 33.13 -12.11 -2.97
C LEU A 438 32.75 -13.59 -3.04
N GLN A 439 33.54 -14.40 -3.77
CA GLN A 439 33.30 -15.85 -3.84
C GLN A 439 33.39 -16.48 -2.43
N PRO A 440 32.35 -17.19 -1.96
CA PRO A 440 32.28 -17.74 -0.60
C PRO A 440 33.11 -19.02 -0.46
N THR A 441 34.41 -18.91 -0.64
CA THR A 441 35.36 -20.03 -0.57
C THR A 441 35.70 -20.38 0.88
N VAL A 442 36.16 -21.63 1.10
CA VAL A 442 36.68 -22.05 2.41
C VAL A 442 37.84 -21.13 2.85
N ALA A 443 38.69 -20.70 1.92
CA ALA A 443 39.79 -19.79 2.21
C ALA A 443 39.31 -18.43 2.75
N LEU A 444 38.34 -17.78 2.07
CA LEU A 444 37.78 -16.51 2.54
C LEU A 444 37.14 -16.65 3.94
N ARG A 445 36.48 -17.78 4.19
CA ARG A 445 35.90 -18.08 5.51
C ARG A 445 36.98 -18.20 6.60
N GLU A 446 38.11 -18.84 6.30
CA GLU A 446 39.22 -18.94 7.24
C GLU A 446 39.94 -17.61 7.46
N GLU A 447 40.10 -16.79 6.42
CA GLU A 447 40.64 -15.42 6.53
C GLU A 447 39.76 -14.56 7.45
N ALA A 448 38.44 -14.57 7.25
CA ALA A 448 37.48 -13.86 8.11
C ALA A 448 37.56 -14.33 9.57
N ARG A 449 37.72 -15.63 9.81
CA ARG A 449 37.89 -16.22 11.15
C ARG A 449 39.17 -15.72 11.82
N GLN A 450 40.30 -15.81 11.12
CA GLN A 450 41.61 -15.41 11.63
C GLN A 450 41.63 -13.92 11.97
N ALA A 451 41.03 -13.08 11.12
CA ALA A 451 40.90 -11.66 11.38
C ALA A 451 40.09 -11.37 12.65
N ALA A 452 38.94 -12.04 12.85
CA ALA A 452 38.11 -11.87 14.05
C ALA A 452 38.85 -12.30 15.33
N GLU A 453 39.54 -13.45 15.28
CA GLU A 453 40.30 -13.99 16.42
C GLU A 453 41.50 -13.11 16.77
N THR A 454 42.20 -12.60 15.75
CA THR A 454 43.35 -11.71 15.94
C THR A 454 42.89 -10.39 16.58
N ALA A 455 41.83 -9.77 16.07
CA ALA A 455 41.27 -8.55 16.65
C ALA A 455 40.91 -8.72 18.14
N LEU A 456 40.22 -9.81 18.48
CA LEU A 456 39.81 -10.09 19.86
C LEU A 456 41.01 -10.42 20.76
N THR A 457 42.04 -11.09 20.23
CA THR A 457 43.26 -11.41 20.99
C THR A 457 44.06 -10.15 21.30
N LEU A 458 44.18 -9.24 20.32
CA LEU A 458 44.89 -7.97 20.49
C LEU A 458 44.18 -7.04 21.47
N GLN A 459 42.84 -6.98 21.41
CA GLN A 459 42.05 -6.11 22.28
C GLN A 459 40.71 -6.77 22.68
N PRO A 460 40.67 -7.55 23.78
CA PRO A 460 39.48 -8.31 24.19
C PRO A 460 38.23 -7.49 24.49
N ASN A 461 38.42 -6.22 24.89
CA ASN A 461 37.33 -5.30 25.23
C ASN A 461 36.97 -4.34 24.08
N LEU A 462 37.53 -4.54 22.88
CA LEU A 462 37.16 -3.75 21.71
C LEU A 462 35.80 -4.21 21.17
N GLY A 463 34.80 -3.33 21.22
CA GLY A 463 33.45 -3.66 20.79
C GLY A 463 33.37 -4.15 19.34
N GLU A 464 34.19 -3.57 18.47
CA GLU A 464 34.30 -3.91 17.05
C GLU A 464 34.90 -5.32 16.86
N ALA A 465 35.83 -5.76 17.72
CA ALA A 465 36.34 -7.13 17.68
C ALA A 465 35.28 -8.16 18.12
N VAL A 466 34.48 -7.82 19.14
CA VAL A 466 33.34 -8.65 19.57
C VAL A 466 32.27 -8.70 18.46
N LEU A 467 31.99 -7.57 17.82
CA LEU A 467 31.10 -7.47 16.65
C LEU A 467 31.61 -8.32 15.47
N ALA A 468 32.92 -8.33 15.22
CA ALA A 468 33.53 -9.16 14.18
C ALA A 468 33.31 -10.66 14.44
N LYS A 469 33.46 -11.13 15.69
CA LYS A 469 33.12 -12.52 16.04
C LYS A 469 31.65 -12.82 15.80
N GLY A 470 30.74 -11.95 16.23
CA GLY A 470 29.30 -12.11 15.97
C GLY A 470 28.99 -12.19 14.47
N SER A 471 29.60 -11.30 13.69
CA SER A 471 29.47 -11.25 12.22
C SER A 471 29.96 -12.53 11.57
N TYR A 472 31.11 -13.06 11.97
CA TYR A 472 31.64 -14.33 11.48
C TYR A 472 30.70 -15.51 11.77
N TYR A 473 30.26 -15.67 13.02
CA TYR A 473 29.33 -16.75 13.39
C TYR A 473 28.00 -16.65 12.64
N TYR A 474 27.50 -15.42 12.44
CA TYR A 474 26.25 -15.18 11.74
C TYR A 474 26.37 -15.42 10.22
N PHE A 475 27.29 -14.74 9.56
CA PHE A 475 27.37 -14.69 8.10
C PHE A 475 28.06 -15.92 7.49
N CYS A 476 29.10 -16.44 8.15
CA CYS A 476 29.90 -17.54 7.62
C CYS A 476 29.45 -18.91 8.12
N LEU A 477 29.20 -19.05 9.42
CA LEU A 477 28.87 -20.35 10.03
C LEU A 477 27.37 -20.62 10.13
N LYS A 478 26.54 -19.56 10.06
CA LYS A 478 25.10 -19.62 10.36
C LYS A 478 24.82 -20.25 11.73
N ASP A 479 25.72 -20.01 12.69
CA ASP A 479 25.56 -20.37 14.09
C ASP A 479 24.89 -19.19 14.81
N TYR A 480 23.56 -19.18 14.72
CA TYR A 480 22.74 -18.08 15.20
C TYR A 480 22.78 -17.93 16.73
N ASP A 481 22.86 -19.04 17.48
CA ASP A 481 22.90 -18.98 18.94
C ASP A 481 24.22 -18.39 19.43
N THR A 482 25.35 -18.78 18.84
CA THR A 482 26.65 -18.17 19.18
C THR A 482 26.73 -16.71 18.75
N ALA A 483 26.21 -16.38 17.56
CA ALA A 483 26.20 -15.00 17.06
C ALA A 483 25.41 -14.03 17.95
N VAL A 484 24.23 -14.41 18.47
CA VAL A 484 23.45 -13.57 19.41
C VAL A 484 24.27 -13.22 20.63
N ARG A 485 25.00 -14.18 21.20
CA ARG A 485 25.81 -13.94 22.41
C ARG A 485 26.88 -12.88 22.16
N TYR A 486 27.56 -12.94 21.02
CA TYR A 486 28.56 -11.93 20.66
C TYR A 486 27.92 -10.58 20.34
N PHE A 487 26.82 -10.54 19.59
CA PHE A 487 26.15 -9.27 19.30
C PHE A 487 25.59 -8.60 20.57
N GLU A 488 25.05 -9.36 21.52
CA GLU A 488 24.59 -8.83 22.81
C GLU A 488 25.76 -8.31 23.67
N GLN A 489 26.92 -8.96 23.63
CA GLN A 489 28.14 -8.42 24.27
C GLN A 489 28.61 -7.15 23.57
N ALA A 490 28.65 -7.13 22.23
CA ALA A 490 29.03 -5.96 21.45
C ALA A 490 28.09 -4.78 21.74
N ARG A 491 26.80 -5.03 21.93
CA ARG A 491 25.80 -4.00 22.26
C ARG A 491 26.13 -3.25 23.55
N GLN A 492 26.74 -3.91 24.53
CA GLN A 492 27.17 -3.27 25.78
C GLN A 492 28.39 -2.36 25.57
N LEU A 493 29.24 -2.68 24.59
CA LEU A 493 30.47 -1.94 24.29
C LEU A 493 30.26 -0.82 23.25
N LEU A 494 29.23 -0.96 22.42
CA LEU A 494 28.86 -0.04 21.34
C LEU A 494 27.38 0.32 21.41
N PRO A 495 26.93 0.99 22.48
CA PRO A 495 25.51 1.22 22.79
C PRO A 495 24.77 2.04 21.72
N ASN A 496 25.48 2.82 20.90
CA ASN A 496 24.89 3.61 19.82
C ASN A 496 25.22 3.11 18.40
N SER A 497 25.77 1.90 18.26
CA SER A 497 25.97 1.31 16.94
C SER A 497 24.66 0.72 16.40
N SER A 498 24.07 1.33 15.38
CA SER A 498 22.83 0.83 14.73
C SER A 498 22.99 -0.56 14.09
N ARG A 499 24.22 -0.91 13.69
CA ARG A 499 24.56 -2.19 13.03
C ARG A 499 24.31 -3.40 13.94
N ILE A 500 24.39 -3.23 15.26
CA ILE A 500 24.21 -4.32 16.22
C ILE A 500 22.74 -4.72 16.36
N PRO A 501 21.81 -3.83 16.73
CA PRO A 501 20.39 -4.17 16.71
C PRO A 501 19.92 -4.56 15.30
N GLU A 502 20.44 -3.95 14.23
CA GLU A 502 20.15 -4.43 12.86
C GLU A 502 20.54 -5.92 12.66
N SER A 503 21.76 -6.29 13.05
CA SER A 503 22.23 -7.69 12.94
C SER A 503 21.43 -8.64 13.82
N LEU A 504 21.07 -8.22 15.04
CA LEU A 504 20.17 -8.98 15.92
C LEU A 504 18.77 -9.13 15.31
N ALA A 505 18.26 -8.10 14.63
CA ALA A 505 16.98 -8.16 13.95
C ALA A 505 16.98 -9.22 12.84
N TYR A 506 18.02 -9.24 11.99
CA TYR A 506 18.16 -10.25 10.94
C TYR A 506 18.30 -11.66 11.51
N LEU A 507 19.06 -11.80 12.58
CA LEU A 507 19.32 -13.07 13.23
C LEU A 507 18.05 -13.62 13.88
N GLU A 508 17.35 -12.83 14.69
CA GLU A 508 16.11 -13.27 15.35
C GLU A 508 15.03 -13.63 14.33
N ARG A 509 14.96 -12.95 13.18
CA ARG A 509 14.13 -13.36 12.03
C ARG A 509 14.47 -14.77 11.54
N ARG A 510 15.76 -15.08 11.39
CA ARG A 510 16.27 -16.41 11.01
C ARG A 510 16.17 -17.47 12.11
N ARG A 511 15.82 -17.09 13.34
CA ARG A 511 15.43 -18.01 14.43
C ARG A 511 13.91 -18.14 14.56
N GLY A 512 13.13 -17.51 13.67
CA GLY A 512 11.67 -17.47 13.74
C GLY A 512 11.13 -16.60 14.88
N GLN A 513 11.97 -15.78 15.52
CA GLN A 513 11.62 -14.87 16.63
C GLN A 513 11.21 -13.50 16.07
N TRP A 514 10.12 -13.48 15.28
CA TRP A 514 9.68 -12.33 14.49
C TRP A 514 9.42 -11.05 15.31
N ASP A 515 8.83 -11.19 16.50
CA ASP A 515 8.52 -10.01 17.33
C ASP A 515 9.78 -9.43 17.99
N ARG A 516 10.77 -10.27 18.33
CA ARG A 516 12.10 -9.79 18.76
C ARG A 516 12.82 -9.11 17.61
N SER A 517 12.74 -9.67 16.41
CA SER A 517 13.29 -9.05 15.20
C SER A 517 12.74 -7.64 14.99
N GLU A 518 11.41 -7.47 15.05
CA GLU A 518 10.74 -6.16 14.95
C GLU A 518 11.20 -5.20 16.06
N SER A 519 11.36 -5.66 17.30
CA SER A 519 11.90 -4.84 18.39
C SER A 519 13.30 -4.31 18.09
N TYR A 520 14.19 -5.16 17.57
CA TYR A 520 15.55 -4.76 17.24
C TYR A 520 15.60 -3.84 16.00
N PHE A 521 14.76 -4.05 14.98
CA PHE A 521 14.64 -3.08 13.89
C PHE A 521 14.23 -1.70 14.40
N ASN A 522 13.25 -1.63 15.30
CA ASN A 522 12.82 -0.37 15.91
C ASN A 522 13.93 0.29 16.76
N GLU A 523 14.83 -0.50 17.36
CA GLU A 523 16.01 0.02 18.06
C GLU A 523 17.04 0.58 17.07
N ALA A 524 17.35 -0.16 16.01
CA ALA A 524 18.26 0.28 14.95
C ALA A 524 17.77 1.57 14.28
N GLU A 525 16.48 1.67 13.96
CA GLU A 525 15.89 2.86 13.33
C GLU A 525 15.92 4.10 14.22
N LYS A 526 15.96 3.96 15.56
CA LYS A 526 16.14 5.12 16.46
C LYS A 526 17.54 5.71 16.37
N LEU A 527 18.53 4.89 16.03
CA LEU A 527 19.93 5.25 15.86
C LEU A 527 20.25 5.62 14.41
N ASP A 528 19.49 5.09 13.45
CA ASP A 528 19.73 5.28 12.01
C ASP A 528 18.42 5.51 11.23
N PRO A 529 17.66 6.58 11.54
CA PRO A 529 16.29 6.79 11.08
C PRO A 529 16.13 7.04 9.58
N ARG A 530 17.20 7.37 8.86
CA ARG A 530 17.19 7.66 7.41
C ARG A 530 17.96 6.63 6.58
N ASN A 531 18.31 5.49 7.18
CA ASN A 531 18.95 4.39 6.46
C ASN A 531 17.93 3.62 5.62
N LEU A 532 18.00 3.82 4.30
CA LEU A 532 17.07 3.21 3.33
C LEU A 532 17.12 1.68 3.39
N HIS A 533 18.33 1.10 3.49
CA HIS A 533 18.50 -0.35 3.56
C HIS A 533 17.82 -0.94 4.80
N LEU A 534 18.00 -0.30 5.96
CA LEU A 534 17.38 -0.72 7.21
C LEU A 534 15.85 -0.70 7.13
N LEU A 535 15.28 0.39 6.63
CA LEU A 535 13.83 0.55 6.45
C LEU A 535 13.26 -0.48 5.47
N THR A 536 13.95 -0.70 4.34
CA THR A 536 13.58 -1.70 3.34
C THR A 536 13.64 -3.12 3.91
N GLN A 537 14.67 -3.47 4.69
CA GLN A 537 14.77 -4.78 5.31
C GLN A 537 13.71 -5.02 6.41
N HIS A 538 13.29 -3.96 7.10
CA HIS A 538 12.15 -4.04 8.01
C HIS A 538 10.84 -4.28 7.24
N ALA A 539 10.64 -3.59 6.11
CA ALA A 539 9.52 -3.85 5.20
C ALA A 539 9.51 -5.30 4.70
N VAL A 540 10.67 -5.84 4.31
CA VAL A 540 10.84 -7.25 3.91
C VAL A 540 10.42 -8.21 5.03
N THR A 541 10.72 -7.89 6.30
CA THR A 541 10.29 -8.71 7.45
C THR A 541 8.77 -8.74 7.58
N TYR A 542 8.09 -7.61 7.35
CA TYR A 542 6.64 -7.56 7.30
C TYR A 542 6.08 -8.33 6.10
N ILE A 543 6.70 -8.21 4.92
CA ILE A 543 6.36 -8.99 3.72
C ILE A 543 6.44 -10.49 4.00
N SER A 544 7.50 -10.97 4.66
CA SER A 544 7.64 -12.39 5.02
C SER A 544 6.52 -12.89 5.93
N ARG A 545 5.96 -12.00 6.74
CA ARG A 545 4.80 -12.26 7.61
C ARG A 545 3.46 -11.99 6.92
N ARG A 546 3.47 -11.57 5.65
CA ARG A 546 2.30 -11.10 4.88
C ARG A 546 1.56 -9.91 5.53
N ARG A 547 2.27 -9.14 6.37
CA ARG A 547 1.80 -7.89 6.99
C ARG A 547 1.99 -6.72 6.02
N PHE A 548 1.29 -6.78 4.89
CA PHE A 548 1.46 -5.82 3.80
C PHE A 548 1.19 -4.36 4.16
N PRO A 549 0.18 -4.00 4.98
CA PRO A 549 -0.04 -2.62 5.39
C PRO A 549 1.18 -2.01 6.10
N GLU A 550 1.80 -2.75 7.02
CA GLU A 550 3.01 -2.31 7.74
C GLU A 550 4.23 -2.25 6.82
N ALA A 551 4.37 -3.21 5.89
CA ALA A 551 5.40 -3.15 4.87
C ALA A 551 5.28 -1.89 4.01
N LEU A 552 4.08 -1.56 3.53
CA LEU A 552 3.82 -0.36 2.72
C LEU A 552 4.16 0.92 3.50
N GLN A 553 3.86 1.00 4.80
CA GLN A 553 4.23 2.14 5.63
C GLN A 553 5.75 2.35 5.71
N LYS A 554 6.53 1.26 5.79
CA LYS A 554 7.99 1.34 5.77
C LYS A 554 8.53 1.75 4.40
N LEU A 555 7.96 1.22 3.33
CA LEU A 555 8.32 1.64 1.97
C LEU A 555 7.94 3.11 1.70
N ASP A 556 6.84 3.61 2.26
CA ASP A 556 6.49 5.03 2.19
C ASP A 556 7.51 5.90 2.94
N GLN A 557 8.11 5.42 4.03
CA GLN A 557 9.21 6.14 4.70
C GLN A 557 10.45 6.22 3.82
N VAL A 558 10.77 5.15 3.09
CA VAL A 558 11.86 5.15 2.08
C VAL A 558 11.57 6.17 0.99
N LEU A 559 10.35 6.18 0.44
CA LEU A 559 9.94 7.13 -0.61
C LEU A 559 9.84 8.59 -0.12
N ASN A 560 9.63 8.81 1.17
CA ASN A 560 9.73 10.16 1.75
C ASN A 560 11.18 10.67 1.83
N ILE A 561 12.17 9.78 1.81
CA ILE A 561 13.60 10.12 1.75
C ILE A 561 14.06 10.24 0.30
N THR A 562 13.73 9.24 -0.52
CA THR A 562 14.09 9.14 -1.94
C THR A 562 12.83 8.78 -2.76
N PRO A 563 12.08 9.77 -3.30
CA PRO A 563 10.79 9.53 -3.95
C PRO A 563 10.81 8.61 -5.17
N ASP A 564 11.96 8.49 -5.82
CA ASP A 564 12.21 7.69 -7.01
C ASP A 564 13.03 6.42 -6.72
N ASP A 565 13.08 5.98 -5.46
CA ASP A 565 13.75 4.75 -5.06
C ASP A 565 13.15 3.52 -5.77
N VAL A 566 13.95 2.92 -6.65
CA VAL A 566 13.54 1.83 -7.55
C VAL A 566 13.14 0.59 -6.75
N ASP A 567 13.89 0.26 -5.70
CA ASP A 567 13.67 -0.95 -4.90
C ASP A 567 12.37 -0.83 -4.10
N ALA A 568 12.11 0.32 -3.49
CA ALA A 568 10.86 0.56 -2.78
C ALA A 568 9.65 0.51 -3.71
N LEU A 569 9.73 1.11 -4.90
CA LEU A 569 8.65 1.06 -5.89
C LEU A 569 8.42 -0.37 -6.40
N ALA A 570 9.48 -1.13 -6.66
CA ALA A 570 9.39 -2.54 -7.05
C ALA A 570 8.74 -3.39 -5.93
N LEU A 571 9.15 -3.21 -4.67
CA LEU A 571 8.54 -3.93 -3.54
C LEU A 571 7.07 -3.57 -3.34
N LYS A 572 6.66 -2.30 -3.54
CA LYS A 572 5.24 -1.91 -3.51
C LYS A 572 4.44 -2.57 -4.65
N ALA A 573 5.02 -2.65 -5.85
CA ALA A 573 4.39 -3.32 -6.98
C ALA A 573 4.23 -4.82 -6.72
N LEU A 574 5.24 -5.42 -6.13
CA LEU A 574 5.23 -6.81 -5.76
C LEU A 574 4.20 -7.14 -4.67
N ILE A 575 4.02 -6.27 -3.66
CA ILE A 575 2.90 -6.38 -2.72
C ILE A 575 1.57 -6.34 -3.47
N ALA A 576 1.43 -5.48 -4.48
CA ALA A 576 0.22 -5.44 -5.31
C ALA A 576 0.00 -6.74 -6.11
N GLN A 577 1.05 -7.33 -6.68
CA GLN A 577 1.01 -8.66 -7.30
C GLN A 577 0.55 -9.73 -6.30
N ALA A 578 1.09 -9.70 -5.08
CA ALA A 578 0.77 -10.62 -4.00
C ALA A 578 -0.66 -10.49 -3.47
N GLU A 579 -1.26 -9.30 -3.58
CA GLU A 579 -2.68 -9.06 -3.30
C GLU A 579 -3.59 -9.40 -4.49
N GLY A 580 -3.02 -9.61 -5.67
CA GLY A 580 -3.72 -9.86 -6.93
C GLY A 580 -4.17 -8.59 -7.66
N ASP A 581 -3.72 -7.42 -7.23
CA ASP A 581 -3.97 -6.11 -7.86
C ASP A 581 -2.91 -5.82 -8.93
N LEU A 582 -2.99 -6.59 -10.03
CA LEU A 582 -2.08 -6.43 -11.17
C LEU A 582 -2.12 -5.02 -11.80
N PRO A 583 -3.28 -4.33 -11.92
CA PRO A 583 -3.30 -2.94 -12.41
C PRO A 583 -2.49 -1.98 -11.53
N ARG A 584 -2.58 -2.09 -10.20
CA ARG A 584 -1.77 -1.27 -9.29
C ARG A 584 -0.29 -1.60 -9.40
N ALA A 585 0.05 -2.88 -9.52
CA ALA A 585 1.43 -3.31 -9.76
C ALA A 585 1.98 -2.71 -11.07
N ALA A 586 1.24 -2.82 -12.16
CA ALA A 586 1.62 -2.29 -13.47
C ALA A 586 1.83 -0.76 -13.43
N ALA A 587 0.95 -0.02 -12.73
CA ALA A 587 1.09 1.43 -12.59
C ALA A 587 2.37 1.84 -11.84
N LEU A 588 2.78 1.07 -10.83
CA LEU A 588 4.01 1.30 -10.08
C LEU A 588 5.27 0.92 -10.87
N LEU A 589 5.19 -0.11 -11.72
CA LEU A 589 6.31 -0.62 -12.52
C LEU A 589 6.52 0.15 -13.83
N ALA A 590 5.47 0.75 -14.40
CA ALA A 590 5.51 1.47 -15.67
C ALA A 590 6.60 2.56 -15.76
N PRO A 591 6.84 3.41 -14.74
CA PRO A 591 7.90 4.41 -14.81
C PRO A 591 9.31 3.84 -14.57
N LEU A 592 9.44 2.58 -14.15
CA LEU A 592 10.74 2.00 -13.79
C LEU A 592 11.47 1.46 -15.01
N HIS A 593 12.75 1.82 -15.14
CA HIS A 593 13.66 1.27 -16.13
C HIS A 593 14.91 0.69 -15.43
N PRO A 594 14.77 -0.40 -14.64
CA PRO A 594 15.89 -1.00 -13.92
C PRO A 594 16.97 -1.50 -14.89
N ASN A 595 18.22 -1.24 -14.54
CA ASN A 595 19.38 -1.76 -15.26
C ASN A 595 19.63 -3.23 -14.86
N ALA A 596 20.56 -3.88 -15.57
CA ALA A 596 20.91 -5.28 -15.31
C ALA A 596 21.49 -5.52 -13.90
N ASP A 597 22.06 -4.48 -13.29
CA ASP A 597 22.59 -4.46 -11.92
C ASP A 597 21.51 -4.34 -10.83
N ASN A 598 20.23 -4.25 -11.20
CA ASN A 598 19.09 -4.37 -10.30
C ASN A 598 18.18 -5.56 -10.70
N PRO A 599 18.62 -6.81 -10.43
CA PRO A 599 17.91 -8.01 -10.85
C PRO A 599 16.55 -8.19 -10.15
N ASP A 600 16.37 -7.67 -8.93
CA ASP A 600 15.12 -7.79 -8.17
C ASP A 600 13.99 -6.93 -8.79
N ALA A 601 14.28 -5.66 -9.10
CA ALA A 601 13.32 -4.78 -9.77
C ALA A 601 12.99 -5.27 -11.19
N LEU A 602 14.01 -5.75 -11.94
CA LEU A 602 13.81 -6.36 -13.24
C LEU A 602 12.97 -7.64 -13.13
N GLY A 603 13.28 -8.52 -12.17
CA GLY A 603 12.52 -9.73 -11.89
C GLY A 603 11.06 -9.45 -11.58
N THR A 604 10.77 -8.41 -10.80
CA THR A 604 9.40 -7.97 -10.50
C THR A 604 8.64 -7.52 -11.77
N GLN A 605 9.31 -6.83 -12.70
CA GLN A 605 8.74 -6.45 -14.01
C GLN A 605 8.46 -7.67 -14.89
N VAL A 606 9.37 -8.64 -14.94
CA VAL A 606 9.16 -9.88 -15.69
C VAL A 606 8.00 -10.66 -15.09
N TYR A 607 7.97 -10.78 -13.77
CA TYR A 607 6.92 -11.51 -13.07
C TYR A 607 5.54 -10.87 -13.29
N GLN A 608 5.45 -9.53 -13.34
CA GLN A 608 4.22 -8.82 -13.75
C GLN A 608 3.72 -9.33 -15.10
N ALA A 609 4.59 -9.32 -16.11
CA ALA A 609 4.24 -9.72 -17.47
C ALA A 609 3.83 -11.21 -17.55
N ILE A 610 4.46 -12.05 -16.74
CA ILE A 610 4.11 -13.48 -16.60
C ILE A 610 2.73 -13.65 -15.93
N LEU A 611 2.46 -12.96 -14.83
CA LEU A 611 1.18 -13.00 -14.13
C LEU A 611 0.02 -12.51 -15.02
N GLU A 612 0.27 -11.50 -15.85
CA GLU A 612 -0.68 -10.99 -16.85
C GLU A 612 -0.84 -11.88 -18.09
N ARG A 613 0.00 -12.92 -18.24
CA ARG A 613 0.09 -13.77 -19.43
C ARG A 613 0.41 -12.97 -20.70
N ARG A 614 1.22 -11.92 -20.55
CA ARG A 614 1.67 -11.01 -21.64
C ARG A 614 3.19 -10.78 -21.60
N PRO A 615 4.03 -11.83 -21.66
CA PRO A 615 5.49 -11.71 -21.55
C PRO A 615 6.17 -11.12 -22.80
N ALA A 616 5.49 -11.02 -23.95
CA ALA A 616 6.09 -10.61 -25.21
C ALA A 616 6.91 -9.29 -25.15
N PRO A 617 6.48 -8.23 -24.43
CA PRO A 617 7.25 -6.98 -24.36
C PRO A 617 8.55 -7.07 -23.56
N VAL A 618 8.66 -8.00 -22.60
CA VAL A 618 9.84 -8.09 -21.71
C VAL A 618 10.94 -9.01 -22.26
N ILE A 619 10.57 -9.97 -23.13
CA ILE A 619 11.52 -10.94 -23.72
C ILE A 619 12.67 -10.27 -24.47
N PRO A 620 12.47 -9.28 -25.38
CA PRO A 620 13.57 -8.63 -26.09
C PRO A 620 14.57 -7.94 -25.15
N ARG A 621 14.06 -7.29 -24.09
CA ARG A 621 14.90 -6.61 -23.10
C ARG A 621 15.77 -7.58 -22.31
N LEU A 622 15.21 -8.72 -21.89
CA LEU A 622 15.99 -9.77 -21.24
C LEU A 622 17.06 -10.35 -22.17
N LYS A 623 16.74 -10.57 -23.45
CA LYS A 623 17.72 -11.01 -24.46
C LYS A 623 18.84 -9.99 -24.66
N GLU A 624 18.52 -8.70 -24.68
CA GLU A 624 19.51 -7.62 -24.80
C GLU A 624 20.48 -7.60 -23.61
N ILE A 625 19.95 -7.66 -22.39
CA ILE A 625 20.77 -7.73 -21.16
C ILE A 625 21.67 -8.97 -21.17
N LEU A 626 21.11 -10.12 -21.53
CA LEU A 626 21.82 -11.41 -21.54
C LEU A 626 22.71 -11.63 -22.77
N ALA A 627 22.71 -10.72 -23.75
CA ALA A 627 23.63 -10.77 -24.89
C ALA A 627 25.07 -10.43 -24.49
N LYS A 628 25.24 -9.62 -23.45
CA LYS A 628 26.52 -9.26 -22.84
C LYS A 628 26.37 -9.34 -21.31
N PRO A 629 26.23 -10.55 -20.74
CA PRO A 629 26.01 -10.70 -19.32
C PRO A 629 27.20 -10.10 -18.56
N ASP A 630 26.91 -9.30 -17.53
CA ASP A 630 27.95 -8.76 -16.69
C ASP A 630 28.53 -9.89 -15.83
N PRO A 631 29.83 -10.24 -15.97
CA PRO A 631 30.44 -11.28 -15.16
C PRO A 631 30.36 -11.01 -13.65
N ALA A 632 30.25 -9.74 -13.24
CA ALA A 632 30.13 -9.35 -11.84
C ALA A 632 28.79 -9.77 -11.21
N LEU A 633 27.74 -10.02 -12.02
CA LEU A 633 26.44 -10.49 -11.53
C LEU A 633 26.43 -11.98 -11.19
N GLY A 634 27.47 -12.74 -11.56
CA GLY A 634 27.63 -14.14 -11.16
C GLY A 634 26.39 -14.99 -11.45
N TYR A 635 25.81 -15.59 -10.41
CA TYR A 635 24.63 -16.45 -10.53
C TYR A 635 23.32 -15.70 -10.83
N SER A 636 23.24 -14.39 -10.56
CA SER A 636 22.06 -13.59 -10.92
C SER A 636 21.84 -13.57 -12.45
N ASN A 637 22.89 -13.77 -13.25
CA ASN A 637 22.74 -14.03 -14.69
C ASN A 637 21.92 -15.30 -14.97
N GLY A 638 22.13 -16.36 -14.17
CA GLY A 638 21.36 -17.61 -14.24
C GLY A 638 19.89 -17.40 -13.88
N GLU A 639 19.60 -16.60 -12.86
CA GLU A 639 18.22 -16.22 -12.51
C GLU A 639 17.54 -15.42 -13.64
N LEU A 640 18.24 -14.44 -14.23
CA LEU A 640 17.72 -13.68 -15.37
C LEU A 640 17.44 -14.58 -16.59
N ARG A 641 18.31 -15.58 -16.85
CA ARG A 641 18.06 -16.58 -17.89
C ARG A 641 16.85 -17.47 -17.57
N PHE A 642 16.63 -17.80 -16.31
CA PHE A 642 15.43 -18.50 -15.90
C PHE A 642 14.17 -17.69 -16.17
N PHE A 643 14.17 -16.40 -15.81
CA PHE A 643 13.06 -15.50 -16.12
C PHE A 643 12.82 -15.37 -17.62
N LEU A 644 13.88 -15.31 -18.41
CA LEU A 644 13.79 -15.34 -19.87
C LEU A 644 13.13 -16.63 -20.36
N GLY A 645 13.57 -17.79 -19.87
CA GLY A 645 13.00 -19.08 -20.25
C GLY A 645 11.52 -19.19 -19.86
N TRP A 646 11.17 -18.76 -18.65
CA TRP A 646 9.78 -18.77 -18.18
C TRP A 646 8.89 -17.82 -18.98
N ALA A 647 9.38 -16.62 -19.29
CA ALA A 647 8.67 -15.68 -20.15
C ALA A 647 8.46 -16.24 -21.57
N GLN A 648 9.44 -16.94 -22.14
CA GLN A 648 9.34 -17.60 -23.44
C GLN A 648 8.34 -18.77 -23.43
N GLU A 649 8.34 -19.59 -22.38
CA GLU A 649 7.38 -20.66 -22.21
C GLU A 649 5.95 -20.13 -22.15
N VAL A 650 5.70 -19.09 -21.35
CA VAL A 650 4.38 -18.44 -21.26
C VAL A 650 3.98 -17.76 -22.58
N ALA A 651 4.95 -17.34 -23.40
CA ALA A 651 4.71 -16.85 -24.76
C ALA A 651 4.39 -17.97 -25.78
N GLY A 652 4.55 -19.24 -25.40
CA GLY A 652 4.35 -20.41 -26.25
C GLY A 652 5.60 -20.86 -27.03
N ASP A 653 6.77 -20.27 -26.79
CA ASP A 653 8.03 -20.64 -27.45
C ASP A 653 8.86 -21.59 -26.56
N LEU A 654 8.41 -22.85 -26.50
CA LEU A 654 9.04 -23.88 -25.67
C LEU A 654 10.49 -24.17 -26.10
N ALA A 655 10.80 -24.07 -27.40
CA ALA A 655 12.14 -24.33 -27.91
C ALA A 655 13.14 -23.28 -27.40
N ALA A 656 12.76 -21.99 -27.46
CA ALA A 656 13.57 -20.92 -26.90
C ALA A 656 13.69 -21.03 -25.37
N ALA A 657 12.60 -21.38 -24.67
CA ALA A 657 12.61 -21.56 -23.23
C ALA A 657 13.64 -22.62 -22.78
N GLN A 658 13.61 -23.78 -23.43
CA GLN A 658 14.56 -24.87 -23.16
C GLN A 658 16.01 -24.49 -23.50
N GLU A 659 16.23 -23.68 -24.53
CA GLU A 659 17.57 -23.15 -24.83
C GLU A 659 18.08 -22.26 -23.71
N SER A 660 17.25 -21.31 -23.24
CA SER A 660 17.60 -20.40 -22.15
C SER A 660 17.94 -21.15 -20.86
N TRP A 661 17.16 -22.18 -20.49
CA TRP A 661 17.45 -23.01 -19.32
C TRP A 661 18.65 -23.93 -19.48
N ARG A 662 18.94 -24.44 -20.70
CA ARG A 662 20.18 -25.20 -20.97
C ARG A 662 21.42 -24.32 -20.78
N GLN A 663 21.38 -23.09 -21.25
CA GLN A 663 22.46 -22.12 -21.05
C GLN A 663 22.65 -21.80 -19.57
N ALA A 664 21.56 -21.47 -18.85
CA ALA A 664 21.60 -21.19 -17.42
C ALA A 664 22.20 -22.36 -16.61
N ARG A 665 21.79 -23.59 -16.92
CA ARG A 665 22.33 -24.79 -16.29
C ARG A 665 23.84 -24.94 -16.53
N SER A 666 24.30 -24.75 -17.78
CA SER A 666 25.72 -24.86 -18.12
C SER A 666 26.62 -23.84 -17.41
N GLU A 667 26.08 -22.66 -17.10
CA GLU A 667 26.78 -21.58 -16.38
C GLU A 667 26.85 -21.83 -14.87
N LEU A 668 25.77 -22.36 -14.25
CA LEU A 668 25.70 -22.55 -12.80
C LEU A 668 26.28 -23.89 -12.30
N GLU A 669 26.28 -24.94 -13.12
CA GLU A 669 26.81 -26.26 -12.72
C GLU A 669 28.28 -26.24 -12.24
N PRO A 670 29.21 -25.50 -12.88
CA PRO A 670 30.57 -25.37 -12.38
C PRO A 670 30.63 -24.71 -11.00
N LEU A 671 29.81 -23.68 -10.76
CA LEU A 671 29.78 -22.95 -9.49
C LEU A 671 29.29 -23.83 -8.34
N LEU A 672 28.36 -24.76 -8.60
CA LEU A 672 27.91 -25.72 -7.59
C LEU A 672 29.02 -26.68 -7.15
N LYS A 673 30.00 -26.99 -8.02
CA LYS A 673 31.16 -27.82 -7.63
C LYS A 673 32.05 -27.09 -6.62
N GLU A 674 32.18 -25.78 -6.78
CA GLU A 674 32.94 -24.93 -5.85
C GLU A 674 32.15 -24.67 -4.55
N GLN A 675 30.82 -24.69 -4.62
CA GLN A 675 29.91 -24.38 -3.51
C GLN A 675 28.83 -25.46 -3.31
N PRO A 676 29.19 -26.69 -2.89
CA PRO A 676 28.29 -27.83 -2.89
C PRO A 676 27.07 -27.71 -1.97
N GLU A 677 27.13 -26.82 -0.97
CA GLU A 677 26.06 -26.56 0.00
C GLU A 677 25.25 -25.28 -0.30
N ASN A 678 25.47 -24.66 -1.46
CA ASN A 678 24.74 -23.45 -1.83
C ASN A 678 23.31 -23.79 -2.30
N TYR A 679 22.38 -23.76 -1.34
CA TYR A 679 20.96 -24.06 -1.58
C TYR A 679 20.28 -23.14 -2.61
N TYR A 680 20.79 -21.92 -2.85
CA TYR A 680 20.30 -21.05 -3.93
C TYR A 680 20.57 -21.70 -5.30
N LEU A 681 21.84 -22.03 -5.56
CA LEU A 681 22.25 -22.68 -6.81
C LEU A 681 21.58 -24.04 -7.03
N ILE A 682 21.45 -24.83 -5.96
CA ILE A 682 20.77 -26.14 -6.04
C ILE A 682 19.29 -25.94 -6.40
N GLY A 683 18.64 -24.93 -5.82
CA GLY A 683 17.26 -24.56 -6.11
C GLY A 683 17.06 -24.11 -7.56
N ASP A 684 17.92 -23.23 -8.05
CA ASP A 684 17.89 -22.77 -9.45
C ASP A 684 18.05 -23.93 -10.43
N LEU A 685 19.02 -24.80 -10.18
CA LEU A 685 19.23 -26.00 -11.00
C LEU A 685 18.02 -26.94 -10.95
N ALA A 686 17.28 -27.01 -9.84
CA ALA A 686 16.02 -27.76 -9.78
C ALA A 686 14.96 -27.17 -10.73
N LEU A 687 14.81 -25.84 -10.74
CA LEU A 687 13.90 -25.13 -11.65
C LEU A 687 14.31 -25.30 -13.12
N PHE A 688 15.61 -25.30 -13.43
CA PHE A 688 16.07 -25.46 -14.80
C PHE A 688 15.82 -26.88 -15.30
N ASN A 689 16.11 -27.89 -14.47
CA ASN A 689 15.82 -29.29 -14.83
C ASN A 689 14.31 -29.55 -14.94
N MET A 690 13.47 -28.87 -14.15
CA MET A 690 12.02 -28.87 -14.33
C MET A 690 11.64 -28.33 -15.71
N GLY A 691 12.15 -27.15 -16.11
CA GLY A 691 11.89 -26.57 -17.43
C GLY A 691 12.42 -27.43 -18.60
N LEU A 692 13.46 -28.24 -18.36
CA LEU A 692 14.00 -29.19 -19.34
C LEU A 692 13.27 -30.56 -19.34
N GLY A 693 12.29 -30.76 -18.46
CA GLY A 693 11.54 -32.01 -18.35
C GLY A 693 12.25 -33.15 -17.64
N ASP A 694 13.40 -32.90 -16.99
CA ASP A 694 14.11 -33.89 -16.19
C ASP A 694 13.55 -33.96 -14.76
N LYS A 695 12.41 -34.66 -14.63
CA LYS A 695 11.69 -34.85 -13.37
C LYS A 695 12.56 -35.41 -12.25
N ALA A 696 13.42 -36.39 -12.57
CA ALA A 696 14.24 -37.06 -11.57
C ALA A 696 15.30 -36.12 -10.99
N ALA A 697 16.02 -35.40 -11.86
CA ALA A 697 17.01 -34.42 -11.42
C ALA A 697 16.36 -33.25 -10.66
N ALA A 698 15.23 -32.73 -11.15
CA ALA A 698 14.54 -31.60 -10.53
C ALA A 698 14.08 -31.90 -9.09
N LEU A 699 13.49 -33.08 -8.86
CA LEU A 699 13.05 -33.49 -7.52
C LEU A 699 14.24 -33.78 -6.59
N ALA A 700 15.27 -34.48 -7.08
CA ALA A 700 16.46 -34.78 -6.29
C ALA A 700 17.21 -33.51 -5.86
N LEU A 701 17.32 -32.52 -6.74
CA LEU A 701 17.91 -31.21 -6.43
C LEU A 701 17.05 -30.44 -5.42
N SER A 702 15.72 -30.46 -5.57
CA SER A 702 14.82 -29.81 -4.59
C SER A 702 15.01 -30.39 -3.18
N GLU A 703 15.09 -31.71 -3.06
CA GLU A 703 15.33 -32.41 -1.79
C GLU A 703 16.72 -32.10 -1.21
N ARG A 704 17.75 -32.06 -2.07
CA ARG A 704 19.10 -31.67 -1.66
C ARG A 704 19.14 -30.22 -1.15
N ALA A 705 18.44 -29.30 -1.82
CA ALA A 705 18.35 -27.91 -1.38
C ALA A 705 17.65 -27.77 -0.01
N MET A 706 16.64 -28.61 0.26
CA MET A 706 15.98 -28.65 1.57
C MET A 706 16.92 -29.19 2.66
N ALA A 707 17.74 -30.19 2.35
CA ALA A 707 18.73 -30.71 3.30
C ALA A 707 19.85 -29.70 3.60
N ALA A 708 20.28 -28.92 2.59
CA ALA A 708 21.32 -27.91 2.73
C ALA A 708 20.87 -26.69 3.57
N ASN A 709 19.57 -26.36 3.57
CA ASN A 709 19.00 -25.29 4.39
C ASN A 709 17.63 -25.67 5.00
N PRO A 710 17.61 -26.47 6.08
CA PRO A 710 16.36 -26.91 6.70
C PRO A 710 15.55 -25.75 7.30
N ILE A 711 14.22 -25.85 7.24
CA ILE A 711 13.29 -24.86 7.80
C ILE A 711 13.50 -24.70 9.30
N GLU A 712 13.82 -25.78 10.00
CA GLU A 712 14.04 -25.81 11.45
C GLU A 712 15.31 -25.04 11.85
N LYS A 713 16.28 -24.92 10.94
CA LYS A 713 17.52 -24.17 11.16
C LYS A 713 17.37 -22.69 10.78
N ASP A 714 16.67 -22.42 9.68
CA ASP A 714 16.41 -21.05 9.22
C ASP A 714 14.94 -20.94 8.74
N PRO A 715 13.99 -20.58 9.61
CA PRO A 715 12.59 -20.44 9.22
C PRO A 715 12.35 -19.31 8.21
N SER A 716 13.31 -18.39 8.02
CA SER A 716 13.17 -17.28 7.08
C SER A 716 13.45 -17.70 5.64
N THR A 717 14.56 -18.40 5.38
CA THR A 717 14.94 -18.80 4.01
C THR A 717 14.95 -20.31 3.78
N GLY A 718 14.87 -21.14 4.81
CA GLY A 718 14.69 -22.58 4.67
C GLY A 718 13.44 -22.98 3.86
N PRO A 719 12.31 -22.26 3.98
CA PRO A 719 11.14 -22.55 3.16
C PRO A 719 11.33 -22.28 1.65
N TRP A 720 12.41 -21.65 1.22
CA TRP A 720 12.68 -21.41 -0.22
C TRP A 720 12.72 -22.71 -1.01
N SER A 721 13.48 -23.70 -0.51
CA SER A 721 13.61 -25.00 -1.16
C SER A 721 12.28 -25.77 -1.18
N LEU A 722 11.41 -25.53 -0.19
CA LEU A 722 10.07 -26.11 -0.16
C LEU A 722 9.14 -25.44 -1.20
N GLU A 723 9.27 -24.13 -1.42
CA GLU A 723 8.57 -23.43 -2.50
C GLU A 723 9.01 -23.93 -3.88
N ILE A 724 10.32 -24.10 -4.09
CA ILE A 724 10.86 -24.69 -5.32
C ILE A 724 10.31 -26.10 -5.52
N LEU A 725 10.31 -26.94 -4.47
CA LEU A 725 9.69 -28.27 -4.54
C LEU A 725 8.21 -28.20 -4.92
N ALA A 726 7.45 -27.24 -4.38
CA ALA A 726 6.03 -27.08 -4.72
C ALA A 726 5.82 -26.78 -6.21
N ARG A 727 6.65 -25.89 -6.79
CA ARG A 727 6.63 -25.53 -8.21
C ARG A 727 7.05 -26.71 -9.10
N VAL A 728 8.16 -27.37 -8.76
CA VAL A 728 8.65 -28.56 -9.47
C VAL A 728 7.62 -29.68 -9.44
N ALA A 729 7.06 -29.98 -8.27
CA ALA A 729 6.05 -31.02 -8.13
C ALA A 729 4.78 -30.71 -8.92
N ALA A 730 4.33 -29.44 -8.93
CA ALA A 730 3.17 -29.02 -9.70
C ALA A 730 3.38 -29.24 -11.21
N GLN A 731 4.52 -28.83 -11.75
CA GLN A 731 4.84 -28.96 -13.17
C GLN A 731 5.16 -30.39 -13.60
N MET A 732 5.70 -31.21 -12.70
CA MET A 732 6.11 -32.60 -12.98
C MET A 732 5.03 -33.65 -12.66
N GLY A 733 3.77 -33.22 -12.49
CA GLY A 733 2.62 -34.11 -12.28
C GLY A 733 2.60 -34.83 -10.93
N GLU A 734 3.04 -34.16 -9.86
CA GLU A 734 3.04 -34.65 -8.47
C GLU A 734 2.12 -33.79 -7.58
N PRO A 735 0.79 -33.78 -7.82
CA PRO A 735 -0.13 -32.84 -7.18
C PRO A 735 -0.18 -33.01 -5.65
N ASP A 736 -0.07 -34.24 -5.14
CA ASP A 736 -0.08 -34.49 -3.69
C ASP A 736 1.11 -33.85 -2.98
N ARG A 737 2.32 -33.99 -3.56
CA ARG A 737 3.54 -33.36 -3.04
C ARG A 737 3.44 -31.84 -3.11
N ALA A 738 2.97 -31.31 -4.25
CA ALA A 738 2.83 -29.88 -4.45
C ALA A 738 1.84 -29.26 -3.45
N ILE A 739 0.64 -29.83 -3.31
CA ILE A 739 -0.40 -29.31 -2.42
C ILE A 739 0.03 -29.38 -0.94
N ALA A 740 0.70 -30.46 -0.53
CA ALA A 740 1.24 -30.57 0.83
C ALA A 740 2.29 -29.49 1.12
N ALA A 741 3.20 -29.22 0.17
CA ALA A 741 4.19 -28.15 0.28
C ALA A 741 3.51 -26.77 0.35
N LEU A 742 2.56 -26.48 -0.55
CA LEU A 742 1.80 -25.23 -0.58
C LEU A 742 1.03 -24.98 0.72
N GLN A 743 0.41 -26.02 1.28
CA GLN A 743 -0.31 -25.91 2.56
C GLN A 743 0.63 -25.51 3.70
N LYS A 744 1.85 -26.07 3.76
CA LYS A 744 2.85 -25.70 4.76
C LYS A 744 3.38 -24.28 4.53
N LEU A 745 3.64 -23.88 3.28
CA LEU A 745 4.15 -22.54 2.95
C LEU A 745 3.14 -21.43 3.31
N LEU A 746 1.85 -21.67 3.06
CA LEU A 746 0.79 -20.72 3.41
C LEU A 746 0.57 -20.59 4.93
N SER A 747 0.97 -21.57 5.73
CA SER A 747 0.77 -21.55 7.20
C SER A 747 1.93 -20.95 7.98
N ILE A 748 3.06 -20.64 7.34
CA ILE A 748 4.26 -20.10 8.00
C ILE A 748 4.69 -18.76 7.39
N PRO A 749 5.34 -17.88 8.17
CA PRO A 749 6.04 -16.72 7.64
C PRO A 749 7.37 -17.16 7.02
N TYR A 750 7.73 -16.60 5.86
CA TYR A 750 9.00 -16.88 5.19
C TYR A 750 9.28 -15.84 4.10
N ALA A 751 10.53 -15.73 3.64
CA ALA A 751 10.87 -14.97 2.44
C ALA A 751 10.59 -15.84 1.19
N GLY A 752 10.01 -15.31 0.12
CA GLY A 752 9.81 -16.05 -1.14
C GLY A 752 11.12 -16.50 -1.81
N SER A 753 11.08 -17.59 -2.59
CA SER A 753 12.27 -18.16 -3.26
C SER A 753 12.62 -17.55 -4.61
N MET A 754 11.66 -16.86 -5.25
CA MET A 754 11.90 -16.15 -6.51
C MET A 754 12.51 -14.76 -6.22
N SER A 755 12.97 -14.05 -7.26
CA SER A 755 13.58 -12.68 -7.25
C SER A 755 12.71 -11.54 -6.70
N THR A 756 11.78 -11.88 -5.82
CA THR A 756 10.81 -11.00 -5.22
C THR A 756 10.81 -11.10 -3.70
N ILE A 757 11.45 -12.09 -3.06
CA ILE A 757 11.39 -12.23 -1.59
C ILE A 757 9.92 -12.39 -1.09
N MET A 758 8.93 -12.49 -1.99
CA MET A 758 7.51 -12.47 -1.70
C MET A 758 7.02 -13.88 -1.39
N PRO A 759 6.57 -14.17 -0.16
CA PRO A 759 5.98 -15.47 0.12
C PRO A 759 4.72 -15.67 -0.72
N LEU A 760 4.45 -16.93 -1.08
CA LEU A 760 3.22 -17.30 -1.76
C LEU A 760 2.00 -16.83 -0.96
N THR A 761 1.04 -16.28 -1.70
CA THR A 761 -0.28 -15.87 -1.21
C THR A 761 -1.36 -16.63 -1.99
N PRO A 762 -2.60 -16.70 -1.45
CA PRO A 762 -3.73 -17.26 -2.19
C PRO A 762 -3.95 -16.59 -3.55
N ALA A 763 -3.66 -15.29 -3.68
CA ALA A 763 -3.75 -14.58 -4.96
C ALA A 763 -2.68 -15.04 -5.96
N LEU A 764 -1.42 -15.18 -5.51
CA LEU A 764 -0.34 -15.70 -6.36
C LEU A 764 -0.62 -17.13 -6.80
N LEU A 765 -1.19 -17.98 -5.94
CA LEU A 765 -1.60 -19.33 -6.37
C LEU A 765 -2.62 -19.31 -7.52
N ARG A 766 -3.52 -18.32 -7.55
CA ARG A 766 -4.47 -18.16 -8.66
C ARG A 766 -3.80 -17.67 -9.94
N LEU A 767 -2.84 -16.76 -9.83
CA LEU A 767 -2.29 -16.03 -10.97
C LEU A 767 -1.09 -16.75 -11.63
N ASP A 768 -0.20 -17.32 -10.82
CA ASP A 768 1.09 -17.87 -11.23
C ASP A 768 0.93 -19.10 -12.16
N PRO A 769 1.51 -19.07 -13.38
CA PRO A 769 1.47 -20.19 -14.34
C PRO A 769 1.98 -21.52 -13.80
N MET A 770 2.92 -21.50 -12.86
CA MET A 770 3.54 -22.73 -12.37
C MET A 770 2.56 -23.62 -11.61
N PHE A 771 1.40 -23.09 -11.21
CA PHE A 771 0.35 -23.84 -10.56
C PHE A 771 -0.85 -24.15 -11.47
N ASP A 772 -0.78 -23.82 -12.77
CA ASP A 772 -1.83 -24.14 -13.75
C ASP A 772 -2.23 -25.63 -13.73
N PRO A 773 -1.29 -26.61 -13.64
CA PRO A 773 -1.64 -28.03 -13.56
C PRO A 773 -2.50 -28.42 -12.35
N LEU A 774 -2.51 -27.62 -11.29
CA LEU A 774 -3.24 -27.90 -10.05
C LEU A 774 -4.65 -27.27 -10.02
N ARG A 775 -4.99 -26.40 -10.96
CA ARG A 775 -6.22 -25.57 -10.90
C ARG A 775 -7.53 -26.35 -10.85
N SER A 776 -7.54 -27.58 -11.36
CA SER A 776 -8.70 -28.48 -11.32
C SER A 776 -8.81 -29.27 -10.01
N ASP A 777 -7.78 -29.30 -9.17
CA ASP A 777 -7.78 -30.03 -7.89
C ASP A 777 -8.57 -29.24 -6.82
N PRO A 778 -9.63 -29.81 -6.21
CA PRO A 778 -10.42 -29.12 -5.19
C PRO A 778 -9.62 -28.69 -3.95
N ARG A 779 -8.56 -29.43 -3.59
CA ARG A 779 -7.69 -29.09 -2.45
C ARG A 779 -6.88 -27.84 -2.78
N PHE A 780 -6.38 -27.73 -4.00
CA PHE A 780 -5.69 -26.53 -4.47
C PHE A 780 -6.63 -25.32 -4.53
N GLN A 781 -7.85 -25.50 -5.06
CA GLN A 781 -8.87 -24.43 -5.08
C GLN A 781 -9.17 -23.90 -3.67
N LYS A 782 -9.21 -24.78 -2.66
CA LYS A 782 -9.38 -24.37 -1.25
C LYS A 782 -8.21 -23.51 -0.74
N LEU A 783 -6.97 -23.87 -1.06
CA LEU A 783 -5.79 -23.07 -0.71
C LEU A 783 -5.84 -21.70 -1.39
N ALA A 784 -6.15 -21.69 -2.68
CA ALA A 784 -6.23 -20.48 -3.50
C ALA A 784 -7.43 -19.57 -3.16
N ALA A 785 -8.50 -20.11 -2.56
CA ALA A 785 -9.68 -19.35 -2.15
C ALA A 785 -9.60 -18.81 -0.71
N SER A 786 -8.59 -19.21 0.06
CA SER A 786 -8.44 -18.78 1.46
C SER A 786 -8.24 -17.24 1.52
N PRO A 787 -8.92 -16.54 2.44
CA PRO A 787 -8.64 -15.12 2.66
C PRO A 787 -7.17 -14.96 3.11
N ALA A 788 -6.54 -13.85 2.72
CA ALA A 788 -5.19 -13.53 3.21
C ALA A 788 -5.20 -13.60 4.75
N LEU A 789 -4.23 -14.32 5.33
CA LEU A 789 -4.05 -14.37 6.79
C LEU A 789 -3.90 -12.92 7.29
N LYS A 790 -4.76 -12.53 8.24
CA LYS A 790 -4.77 -11.19 8.84
C LYS A 790 -3.58 -10.98 9.76
#